data_AF-A0A941CJY0-F1
#
_entry.id   AF-A0A941CJY0-F1
#
_cell.length_a   1.000
_cell.length_b   1.000
_cell.length_c   1.000
_cell.angle_alpha   90.00
_cell.angle_beta   90.00
_cell.angle_gamma   90.00
#
_symmetry.space_group_name_H-M   'P 1'
#
loop_
_entity.id
_entity.type
_entity.pdbx_description
1 polymer ?
#
loop_
_entity_poly.entity_id
_entity_poly.type
_entity_poly.pdbx_seq_one_letter_code
_entity_poly.pdbx_strand_id
1 'polypeptide(L)'
;MDNLYKKQSLIYKYVLYVIAIGFIVFFFPKGGKFKYEFQKGKPWQFETLYAPFDFSIKKTEEEITKEKQEIENTSGQYFRYNQQVVDEVYDKLNLEFEEIFGNYGLSDFQKRSLKATAEDLLEAIYKNGIIGSSAEHINGSFIYLLKNNEAERVRVSDFYRVTEIDNLVKKKLIGEGLEGFSKDFQTLFFDLIVPNVSYDADLTQKSREDALSKISYTRGTVDEGKLIIAKGEVVEGENLKILESLKAEYESELWTENNYYFILIGYTVLVALVLIMLYLFLKRYRPFVYENNTKVTFIVFNILLMVFVTTMVVKYDDTLVFVVPLCILPLILKTFFDARLGLFSHVLTVLILGFVVPNSFEYIFLQIITGIVTILTVSELYKRANLFISVGQITLIYIVAYLAFHIIHEGNLDNISWFSLGLFLLNGMITLFVQPLIYIYEKVFGLVSDVSLLELSDTNSKLLKELSNKAPGTFHHSLQVANLAEAAANEIGANAMLVRVGALYHDIGKMNNPTYFTENQITNVNPHDDITPKESARIIIDHVINGIELARKNNLPDRIIDFIRSHHGTTFVYYFYKKQKELEEEVNEEDFRYPGPLPFSKETAILMMADSVEAASKSLKDPTFSIIDAFVDKIISGQMKANQFVNADITFKEIEIIKKIFKQKLTNIYHLRVEYPE
;
A
#
# COMPACT_ATOMS: atom_id res chain seq x y z
N MET A 1 -1.31 36.65 -27.62
CA MET A 1 -0.30 35.98 -26.76
C MET A 1 -0.53 36.32 -25.28
N ASP A 2 -0.58 37.60 -24.88
CA ASP A 2 -0.69 38.01 -23.46
C ASP A 2 -1.88 37.43 -22.68
N ASN A 3 -3.05 37.27 -23.31
CA ASN A 3 -4.22 36.70 -22.64
C ASN A 3 -4.10 35.19 -22.39
N LEU A 4 -3.27 34.50 -23.18
CA LEU A 4 -2.99 33.07 -23.07
C LEU A 4 -1.95 32.82 -21.95
N TYR A 5 -0.91 33.65 -21.89
CA TYR A 5 0.08 33.61 -20.79
C TYR A 5 -0.55 33.94 -19.43
N LYS A 6 -1.43 34.96 -19.35
CA LYS A 6 -2.16 35.28 -18.10
C LYS A 6 -3.08 34.14 -17.63
N LYS A 7 -3.61 33.32 -18.54
CA LYS A 7 -4.49 32.19 -18.22
C LYS A 7 -3.77 30.84 -18.18
N GLN A 8 -2.45 30.80 -18.36
CA GLN A 8 -1.68 29.55 -18.44
C GLN A 8 -1.90 28.65 -17.21
N SER A 9 -1.88 29.21 -16.01
CA SER A 9 -2.13 28.47 -14.76
C SER A 9 -3.54 27.86 -14.71
N LEU A 10 -4.54 28.58 -15.21
CA LEU A 10 -5.92 28.08 -15.27
C LEU A 10 -6.09 27.01 -16.35
N ILE A 11 -5.49 27.20 -17.53
CA ILE A 11 -5.49 26.23 -18.64
C ILE A 11 -4.83 24.93 -18.19
N TYR A 12 -3.68 25.00 -17.52
CA TYR A 12 -2.98 23.83 -16.97
C TYR A 12 -3.89 23.01 -16.05
N LYS A 13 -4.62 23.67 -15.14
CA LYS A 13 -5.56 23.01 -14.23
C LYS A 13 -6.72 22.33 -14.96
N TYR A 14 -7.28 22.97 -15.99
CA TYR A 14 -8.32 22.34 -16.81
C TYR A 14 -7.79 21.12 -17.56
N VAL A 15 -6.58 21.19 -18.12
CA VAL A 15 -5.93 20.04 -18.77
C VAL A 15 -5.69 18.92 -17.77
N LEU A 16 -5.15 19.22 -16.59
CA LEU A 16 -4.93 18.24 -15.52
C LEU A 16 -6.25 17.59 -15.08
N TYR A 17 -7.33 18.37 -14.95
CA TYR A 17 -8.67 17.87 -14.62
C TYR A 17 -9.20 16.89 -15.68
N VAL A 18 -9.12 17.24 -16.96
CA VAL A 18 -9.58 16.37 -18.06
C VAL A 18 -8.74 15.09 -18.15
N ILE A 19 -7.41 15.20 -18.02
CA ILE A 19 -6.51 14.04 -18.00
C ILE A 19 -6.83 13.12 -16.81
N ALA A 20 -7.07 13.68 -15.62
CA ALA A 20 -7.41 12.91 -14.44
C ALA A 20 -8.73 12.13 -14.62
N ILE A 21 -9.76 12.75 -15.22
CA ILE A 21 -11.01 12.05 -15.55
C ILE A 21 -10.72 10.90 -16.52
N GLY A 22 -10.05 11.18 -17.63
CA GLY A 22 -9.73 10.17 -18.64
C GLY A 22 -8.94 9.00 -18.07
N PHE A 23 -7.97 9.28 -17.20
CA PHE A 23 -7.17 8.26 -16.52
C PHE A 23 -8.03 7.37 -15.61
N ILE A 24 -8.83 7.96 -14.73
CA ILE A 24 -9.67 7.19 -13.79
C ILE A 24 -10.67 6.32 -14.57
N VAL A 25 -11.39 6.91 -15.52
CA VAL A 25 -12.42 6.23 -16.31
C VAL A 25 -11.82 5.12 -17.16
N PHE A 26 -10.58 5.29 -17.67
CA PHE A 26 -9.89 4.24 -18.41
C PHE A 26 -9.69 2.95 -17.60
N PHE A 27 -9.47 3.07 -16.29
CA PHE A 27 -9.25 1.92 -15.40
C PHE A 27 -10.53 1.28 -14.88
N PHE A 28 -11.66 1.97 -14.94
CA PHE A 28 -12.95 1.46 -14.47
C PHE A 28 -13.42 0.22 -15.23
N PRO A 29 -14.24 -0.64 -14.60
CA PRO A 29 -14.82 -1.79 -15.27
C PRO A 29 -15.65 -1.35 -16.46
N LYS A 30 -15.50 -2.09 -17.57
CA LYS A 30 -16.15 -1.79 -18.86
C LYS A 30 -17.45 -2.57 -19.09
N GLY A 31 -17.73 -3.56 -18.24
CA GLY A 31 -18.95 -4.37 -18.27
C GLY A 31 -20.10 -3.72 -17.48
N GLY A 32 -21.32 -4.15 -17.75
CA GLY A 32 -22.47 -3.77 -16.94
C GLY A 32 -22.34 -4.36 -15.54
N LYS A 33 -22.51 -3.53 -14.49
CA LYS A 33 -22.63 -4.05 -13.12
C LYS A 33 -24.02 -4.63 -12.91
N PHE A 34 -24.10 -5.72 -12.16
CA PHE A 34 -25.39 -6.24 -11.74
C PHE A 34 -26.15 -5.17 -10.93
N LYS A 35 -27.42 -4.97 -11.27
CA LYS A 35 -28.24 -3.86 -10.78
C LYS A 35 -28.44 -3.85 -9.26
N TYR A 36 -28.42 -5.02 -8.64
CA TYR A 36 -28.81 -5.22 -7.25
C TYR A 36 -27.60 -5.60 -6.39
N GLU A 37 -27.41 -4.89 -5.29
CA GLU A 37 -26.45 -5.29 -4.25
C GLU A 37 -27.20 -6.12 -3.20
N PHE A 38 -26.76 -7.36 -2.98
CA PHE A 38 -27.36 -8.28 -2.03
C PHE A 38 -26.30 -8.87 -1.10
N GLN A 39 -26.73 -9.25 0.09
CA GLN A 39 -25.88 -9.82 1.14
C GLN A 39 -26.52 -11.09 1.65
N LYS A 40 -25.69 -12.12 1.89
CA LYS A 40 -26.10 -13.36 2.53
C LYS A 40 -26.78 -13.08 3.87
N GLY A 41 -27.88 -13.78 4.16
CA GLY A 41 -28.63 -13.65 5.41
C GLY A 41 -29.51 -12.40 5.53
N LYS A 42 -29.56 -11.54 4.51
CA LYS A 42 -30.48 -10.40 4.47
C LYS A 42 -31.72 -10.70 3.62
N PRO A 43 -32.90 -10.15 3.97
CA PRO A 43 -34.06 -10.20 3.10
C PRO A 43 -33.81 -9.43 1.79
N TRP A 44 -34.25 -9.96 0.66
CA TRP A 44 -34.22 -9.30 -0.63
C TRP A 44 -35.05 -8.01 -0.58
N GLN A 45 -34.37 -6.87 -0.64
CA GLN A 45 -34.99 -5.54 -0.46
C GLN A 45 -35.64 -4.99 -1.74
N PHE A 46 -35.40 -5.64 -2.88
CA PHE A 46 -35.88 -5.18 -4.18
C PHE A 46 -37.17 -5.90 -4.59
N GLU A 47 -37.76 -5.48 -5.70
CA GLU A 47 -38.87 -6.22 -6.31
C GLU A 47 -38.46 -7.65 -6.66
N THR A 48 -39.43 -8.57 -6.66
CA THR A 48 -39.23 -9.98 -6.99
C THR A 48 -38.45 -10.14 -8.29
N LEU A 49 -37.37 -10.90 -8.24
CA LEU A 49 -36.44 -11.05 -9.35
C LEU A 49 -36.72 -12.35 -10.10
N TYR A 50 -36.96 -12.21 -11.40
CA TYR A 50 -37.02 -13.30 -12.36
C TYR A 50 -35.75 -13.29 -13.21
N ALA A 51 -35.33 -14.46 -13.70
CA ALA A 51 -34.17 -14.61 -14.58
C ALA A 51 -34.37 -13.78 -15.86
N PRO A 52 -33.47 -12.84 -16.18
CA PRO A 52 -33.60 -11.99 -17.37
C PRO A 52 -33.18 -12.69 -18.67
N PHE A 53 -32.47 -13.81 -18.58
CA PHE A 53 -31.98 -14.65 -19.68
C PHE A 53 -31.60 -16.04 -19.12
N ASP A 54 -31.29 -16.99 -20.01
CA ASP A 54 -30.83 -18.33 -19.64
C ASP A 54 -29.38 -18.31 -19.12
N PHE A 55 -29.09 -18.90 -17.97
CA PHE A 55 -27.72 -18.99 -17.44
C PHE A 55 -27.44 -20.29 -16.68
N SER A 56 -26.17 -20.65 -16.54
CA SER A 56 -25.75 -21.84 -15.79
C SER A 56 -25.42 -21.52 -14.34
N ILE A 57 -25.78 -22.43 -13.42
CA ILE A 57 -25.39 -22.35 -12.01
C ILE A 57 -23.96 -22.88 -11.87
N LYS A 58 -23.04 -22.02 -11.44
CA LYS A 58 -21.62 -22.38 -11.23
C LYS A 58 -21.47 -23.19 -9.94
N LYS A 59 -20.66 -24.25 -9.98
CA LYS A 59 -20.26 -24.98 -8.78
C LYS A 59 -19.23 -24.19 -7.98
N THR A 60 -19.24 -24.34 -6.66
CA THR A 60 -18.21 -23.71 -5.81
C THR A 60 -16.88 -24.47 -5.90
N GLU A 61 -15.77 -23.82 -5.55
CA GLU A 61 -14.47 -24.49 -5.52
C GLU A 61 -14.43 -25.67 -4.53
N GLU A 62 -15.15 -25.56 -3.42
CA GLU A 62 -15.29 -26.65 -2.45
C GLU A 62 -15.98 -27.87 -3.06
N GLU A 63 -17.07 -27.66 -3.81
CA GLU A 63 -17.79 -28.74 -4.51
C GLU A 63 -16.89 -29.43 -5.53
N ILE A 64 -16.16 -28.65 -6.33
CA ILE A 64 -15.21 -29.17 -7.32
C ILE A 64 -14.06 -29.93 -6.63
N THR A 65 -13.54 -29.40 -5.53
CA THR A 65 -12.45 -30.04 -4.78
C THR A 65 -12.89 -31.35 -4.16
N LYS A 66 -14.12 -31.40 -3.64
CA LYS A 66 -14.72 -32.62 -3.11
C LYS A 66 -14.94 -33.66 -4.20
N GLU A 67 -15.45 -33.28 -5.38
CA GLU A 67 -15.60 -34.18 -6.53
C GLU A 67 -14.24 -34.71 -7.01
N LYS A 68 -13.19 -33.86 -7.05
CA LYS A 68 -11.82 -34.29 -7.35
C LYS A 68 -11.31 -35.33 -6.35
N GLN A 69 -11.49 -35.07 -5.05
CA GLN A 69 -11.10 -36.02 -3.99
C GLN A 69 -11.88 -37.33 -4.08
N GLU A 70 -13.17 -37.28 -4.42
CA GLU A 70 -13.98 -38.48 -4.61
C GLU A 70 -13.50 -39.30 -5.81
N ILE A 71 -13.16 -38.65 -6.93
CA ILE A 71 -12.58 -39.29 -8.10
C ILE A 71 -11.19 -39.87 -7.79
N GLU A 72 -10.35 -39.18 -7.01
CA GLU A 72 -9.06 -39.71 -6.57
C GLU A 72 -9.22 -40.98 -5.74
N ASN A 73 -10.16 -40.98 -4.79
CA ASN A 73 -10.43 -42.11 -3.90
C ASN A 73 -11.15 -43.29 -4.59
N THR A 74 -11.91 -43.03 -5.65
CA THR A 74 -12.68 -44.05 -6.40
C THR A 74 -12.06 -44.45 -7.73
N SER A 75 -10.97 -43.79 -8.14
CA SER A 75 -10.25 -44.10 -9.38
C SER A 75 -9.83 -45.57 -9.39
N GLY A 76 -10.25 -46.29 -10.44
CA GLY A 76 -9.98 -47.72 -10.57
C GLY A 76 -8.48 -47.98 -10.61
N GLN A 77 -8.01 -48.91 -9.79
CA GLN A 77 -6.61 -49.32 -9.77
C GLN A 77 -6.40 -50.45 -10.77
N TYR A 78 -5.49 -50.26 -11.71
CA TYR A 78 -5.24 -51.23 -12.78
C TYR A 78 -4.02 -52.09 -12.46
N PHE A 79 -4.16 -53.38 -12.69
CA PHE A 79 -3.12 -54.37 -12.53
C PHE A 79 -3.01 -55.19 -13.81
N ARG A 80 -1.78 -55.57 -14.19
CA ARG A 80 -1.52 -56.34 -15.39
C ARG A 80 -1.25 -57.79 -15.02
N TYR A 81 -1.96 -58.69 -15.69
CA TYR A 81 -1.73 -60.13 -15.59
C TYR A 81 -0.69 -60.56 -16.62
N ASN A 82 0.42 -61.14 -16.18
CA ASN A 82 1.46 -61.65 -17.06
C ASN A 82 1.27 -63.15 -17.30
N GLN A 83 0.77 -63.52 -18.49
CA GLN A 83 0.59 -64.91 -18.90
C GLN A 83 1.94 -65.64 -19.11
N GLN A 84 2.99 -64.93 -19.56
CA GLN A 84 4.29 -65.56 -19.82
C GLN A 84 4.91 -66.15 -18.54
N VAL A 85 4.71 -65.49 -17.39
CA VAL A 85 5.15 -66.01 -16.09
C VAL A 85 4.45 -67.33 -15.76
N VAL A 86 3.17 -67.47 -16.13
CA VAL A 86 2.42 -68.71 -15.90
C VAL A 86 2.98 -69.82 -16.78
N ASP A 87 3.23 -69.53 -18.06
CA ASP A 87 3.79 -70.50 -19.01
C ASP A 87 5.19 -70.98 -18.56
N GLU A 88 6.06 -70.06 -18.10
CA GLU A 88 7.38 -70.36 -17.52
C GLU A 88 7.27 -71.23 -16.25
N VAL A 89 6.25 -70.99 -15.43
CA VAL A 89 5.98 -71.79 -14.22
C VAL A 89 5.56 -73.21 -14.59
N TYR A 90 4.72 -73.41 -15.61
CA TYR A 90 4.37 -74.76 -16.09
C TYR A 90 5.57 -75.50 -16.70
N ASP A 91 6.45 -74.80 -17.42
CA ASP A 91 7.70 -75.38 -17.92
C ASP A 91 8.64 -75.80 -16.78
N LYS A 92 8.76 -74.95 -15.76
CA LYS A 92 9.56 -75.21 -14.55
C LYS A 92 8.99 -76.37 -13.73
N LEU A 93 7.67 -76.49 -13.62
CA LEU A 93 7.00 -77.62 -12.96
C LEU A 93 7.45 -78.95 -13.58
N ASN A 94 7.49 -79.03 -14.91
CA ASN A 94 7.88 -80.26 -15.60
C ASN A 94 9.31 -80.70 -15.27
N LEU A 95 10.23 -79.75 -15.06
CA LEU A 95 11.63 -80.03 -14.73
C LEU A 95 11.79 -80.39 -13.25
N GLU A 96 11.25 -79.59 -12.34
CA GLU A 96 11.40 -79.79 -10.88
C GLU A 96 10.59 -80.99 -10.38
N PHE A 97 9.46 -81.30 -11.01
CA PHE A 97 8.66 -82.48 -10.66
C PHE A 97 9.43 -83.77 -10.95
N GLU A 98 10.15 -83.86 -12.08
CA GLU A 98 10.99 -85.02 -12.40
C GLU A 98 12.22 -85.10 -11.47
N GLU A 99 12.78 -83.97 -11.04
CA GLU A 99 13.89 -83.96 -10.09
C GLU A 99 13.47 -84.47 -8.70
N ILE A 100 12.33 -84.00 -8.19
CA ILE A 100 11.85 -84.34 -6.84
C ILE A 100 11.22 -85.74 -6.81
N PHE A 101 10.39 -86.11 -7.78
CA PHE A 101 9.61 -87.36 -7.77
C PHE A 101 10.15 -88.45 -8.72
N GLY A 102 11.16 -88.16 -9.53
CA GLY A 102 11.74 -89.10 -10.51
C GLY A 102 12.33 -90.36 -9.87
N ASN A 103 13.05 -90.20 -8.76
CA ASN A 103 13.80 -91.27 -8.08
C ASN A 103 13.04 -91.98 -6.95
N TYR A 104 11.78 -91.62 -6.69
CA TYR A 104 11.04 -92.01 -5.48
C TYR A 104 10.47 -93.44 -5.46
N GLY A 105 10.79 -94.29 -6.45
CA GLY A 105 10.26 -95.67 -6.51
C GLY A 105 8.73 -95.78 -6.62
N LEU A 106 8.06 -94.71 -7.07
CA LEU A 106 6.60 -94.60 -7.20
C LEU A 106 6.08 -95.33 -8.44
N SER A 107 4.85 -95.85 -8.38
CA SER A 107 4.16 -96.38 -9.56
C SER A 107 3.79 -95.27 -10.55
N ASP A 108 3.72 -95.60 -11.85
CA ASP A 108 3.32 -94.65 -12.91
C ASP A 108 1.94 -94.02 -12.65
N PHE A 109 1.05 -94.74 -11.95
CA PHE A 109 -0.25 -94.22 -11.53
C PHE A 109 -0.12 -93.12 -10.48
N GLN A 110 0.72 -93.33 -9.46
CA GLN A 110 0.96 -92.33 -8.41
C GLN A 110 1.66 -91.09 -8.95
N LYS A 111 2.65 -91.24 -9.85
CA LYS A 111 3.33 -90.10 -10.49
C LYS A 111 2.35 -89.24 -11.30
N ARG A 112 1.46 -89.87 -12.09
CA ARG A 112 0.42 -89.15 -12.84
C ARG A 112 -0.57 -88.44 -11.91
N SER A 113 -0.99 -89.08 -10.82
CA SER A 113 -1.90 -88.47 -9.85
C SER A 113 -1.28 -87.26 -9.14
N LEU A 114 -0.01 -87.34 -8.74
CA LEU A 114 0.71 -86.24 -8.12
C LEU A 114 0.91 -85.09 -9.11
N LYS A 115 1.29 -85.39 -10.36
CA LYS A 115 1.47 -84.36 -11.39
C LYS A 115 0.16 -83.63 -11.71
N ALA A 116 -0.93 -84.38 -11.91
CA ALA A 116 -2.26 -83.80 -12.12
C ALA A 116 -2.69 -82.92 -10.92
N THR A 117 -2.40 -83.35 -9.69
CA THR A 117 -2.70 -82.56 -8.48
C THR A 117 -1.89 -81.26 -8.43
N ALA A 118 -0.63 -81.27 -8.89
CA ALA A 118 0.21 -80.07 -8.97
C ALA A 118 -0.29 -79.11 -10.07
N GLU A 119 -0.65 -79.63 -11.24
CA GLU A 119 -1.20 -78.85 -12.36
C GLU A 119 -2.55 -78.21 -11.99
N ASP A 120 -3.45 -78.96 -11.35
CA ASP A 120 -4.73 -78.46 -10.82
C ASP A 120 -4.53 -77.32 -9.81
N LEU A 121 -3.52 -77.45 -8.94
CA LEU A 121 -3.23 -76.44 -7.92
C LEU A 121 -2.67 -75.16 -8.56
N LEU A 122 -1.78 -75.28 -9.55
CA LEU A 122 -1.32 -74.13 -10.33
C LEU A 122 -2.46 -73.45 -11.08
N GLU A 123 -3.36 -74.21 -11.70
CA GLU A 123 -4.51 -73.65 -12.43
C GLU A 123 -5.42 -72.86 -11.47
N ALA A 124 -5.68 -73.41 -10.28
CA ALA A 124 -6.47 -72.72 -9.26
C ALA A 124 -5.81 -71.44 -8.75
N ILE A 125 -4.48 -71.45 -8.54
CA ILE A 125 -3.73 -70.29 -8.03
C ILE A 125 -3.62 -69.20 -9.09
N TYR A 126 -3.27 -69.56 -10.32
CA TYR A 126 -3.04 -68.61 -11.41
C TYR A 126 -4.31 -68.18 -12.13
N LYS A 127 -5.49 -68.77 -11.84
CA LYS A 127 -6.78 -68.36 -12.41
C LYS A 127 -6.98 -66.84 -12.38
N ASN A 128 -6.75 -66.21 -11.23
CA ASN A 128 -6.74 -64.75 -11.09
C ASN A 128 -5.32 -64.19 -10.92
N GLY A 129 -4.37 -65.04 -10.55
CA GLY A 129 -2.97 -64.70 -10.40
C GLY A 129 -2.58 -64.42 -8.95
N ILE A 130 -1.29 -64.24 -8.75
CA ILE A 130 -0.67 -64.06 -7.43
C ILE A 130 -0.17 -62.63 -7.32
N ILE A 131 -0.59 -61.96 -6.25
CA ILE A 131 -0.18 -60.59 -5.96
C ILE A 131 1.02 -60.63 -5.00
N GLY A 132 2.15 -60.10 -5.46
CA GLY A 132 3.37 -59.94 -4.68
C GLY A 132 3.43 -58.60 -3.95
N SER A 133 4.55 -57.87 -4.11
CA SER A 133 4.76 -56.53 -3.54
C SER A 133 3.77 -55.47 -4.04
N SER A 134 3.10 -55.71 -5.17
CA SER A 134 2.07 -54.82 -5.70
C SER A 134 0.81 -54.74 -4.82
N ALA A 135 0.66 -55.61 -3.81
CA ALA A 135 -0.43 -55.54 -2.84
C ALA A 135 -0.44 -54.23 -2.04
N GLU A 136 0.71 -53.57 -1.85
CA GLU A 136 0.82 -52.29 -1.14
C GLU A 136 0.09 -51.14 -1.85
N HIS A 137 -0.16 -51.29 -3.16
CA HIS A 137 -0.82 -50.28 -3.97
C HIS A 137 -2.34 -50.44 -3.96
N ILE A 138 -2.90 -51.46 -3.31
CA ILE A 138 -4.33 -51.75 -3.33
C ILE A 138 -5.05 -50.93 -2.25
N ASN A 139 -5.92 -50.02 -2.69
CA ASN A 139 -6.80 -49.23 -1.84
C ASN A 139 -8.25 -49.56 -2.20
N GLY A 140 -8.83 -50.55 -1.51
CA GLY A 140 -10.23 -50.95 -1.67
C GLY A 140 -10.43 -52.45 -1.86
N SER A 141 -11.67 -52.86 -2.14
CA SER A 141 -12.06 -54.28 -2.26
C SER A 141 -12.06 -54.81 -3.70
N PHE A 142 -11.88 -53.94 -4.70
CA PHE A 142 -11.92 -54.28 -6.12
C PHE A 142 -10.77 -53.61 -6.86
N ILE A 143 -10.23 -54.31 -7.86
CA ILE A 143 -9.24 -53.79 -8.80
C ILE A 143 -9.65 -54.14 -10.23
N TYR A 144 -9.08 -53.44 -11.21
CA TYR A 144 -9.22 -53.79 -12.62
C TYR A 144 -8.01 -54.62 -13.05
N LEU A 145 -8.24 -55.88 -13.41
CA LEU A 145 -7.21 -56.78 -13.89
C LEU A 145 -7.22 -56.80 -15.41
N LEU A 146 -6.10 -56.40 -16.01
CA LEU A 146 -5.90 -56.43 -17.45
C LEU A 146 -5.39 -57.80 -17.87
N LYS A 147 -6.24 -58.56 -18.57
CA LYS A 147 -5.94 -59.87 -19.18
C LYS A 147 -6.26 -59.78 -20.67
N ASN A 148 -5.32 -60.17 -21.54
CA ASN A 148 -5.54 -60.19 -23.00
C ASN A 148 -6.08 -58.86 -23.56
N ASN A 149 -5.59 -57.72 -23.06
CA ASN A 149 -6.04 -56.36 -23.39
C ASN A 149 -7.49 -56.00 -22.99
N GLU A 150 -8.17 -56.84 -22.20
CA GLU A 150 -9.46 -56.52 -21.60
C GLU A 150 -9.29 -56.31 -20.09
N ALA A 151 -9.89 -55.23 -19.58
CA ALA A 151 -9.88 -54.90 -18.16
C ALA A 151 -11.15 -55.46 -17.50
N GLU A 152 -10.98 -56.40 -16.58
CA GLU A 152 -12.08 -57.00 -15.82
C GLU A 152 -12.04 -56.54 -14.37
N ARG A 153 -13.20 -56.25 -13.77
CA ARG A 153 -13.29 -55.86 -12.36
C ARG A 153 -13.31 -57.10 -11.47
N VAL A 154 -12.25 -57.32 -10.71
CA VAL A 154 -12.08 -58.51 -9.86
C VAL A 154 -11.99 -58.10 -8.38
N ARG A 155 -12.47 -58.94 -7.46
CA ARG A 155 -12.29 -58.70 -6.03
C ARG A 155 -10.87 -59.04 -5.61
N VAL A 156 -10.31 -58.24 -4.72
CA VAL A 156 -8.96 -58.48 -4.17
C VAL A 156 -8.89 -59.82 -3.43
N SER A 157 -10.00 -60.28 -2.85
CA SER A 157 -10.13 -61.60 -2.20
C SER A 157 -9.96 -62.79 -3.13
N ASP A 158 -10.05 -62.58 -4.45
CA ASP A 158 -10.02 -63.67 -5.42
C ASP A 158 -8.59 -63.95 -5.92
N PHE A 159 -7.61 -63.19 -5.41
CA PHE A 159 -6.18 -63.39 -5.65
C PHE A 159 -5.52 -64.05 -4.45
N TYR A 160 -4.50 -64.88 -4.71
CA TYR A 160 -3.71 -65.48 -3.65
C TYR A 160 -2.47 -64.64 -3.33
N ARG A 161 -2.11 -64.59 -2.04
CA ARG A 161 -0.80 -64.12 -1.59
C ARG A 161 0.15 -65.31 -1.44
N VAL A 162 1.45 -65.07 -1.65
CA VAL A 162 2.48 -66.12 -1.51
C VAL A 162 2.38 -66.86 -0.16
N THR A 163 2.05 -66.14 0.92
CA THR A 163 1.90 -66.69 2.27
C THR A 163 0.71 -67.63 2.47
N GLU A 164 -0.29 -67.60 1.58
CA GLU A 164 -1.52 -68.38 1.70
C GLU A 164 -1.43 -69.74 0.99
N ILE A 165 -0.40 -69.93 0.16
CA ILE A 165 -0.33 -71.05 -0.78
C ILE A 165 0.03 -72.34 -0.06
N ASP A 166 0.89 -72.30 0.97
CA ASP A 166 1.20 -73.48 1.80
C ASP A 166 -0.05 -74.13 2.42
N ASN A 167 -1.00 -73.30 2.86
CA ASN A 167 -2.26 -73.79 3.44
C ASN A 167 -3.18 -74.35 2.35
N LEU A 168 -3.19 -73.77 1.15
CA LEU A 168 -3.94 -74.27 0.00
C LEU A 168 -3.41 -75.64 -0.46
N VAL A 169 -2.09 -75.78 -0.60
CA VAL A 169 -1.39 -77.03 -0.93
C VAL A 169 -1.77 -78.13 0.05
N LYS A 170 -1.65 -77.87 1.37
CA LYS A 170 -2.02 -78.84 2.41
C LYS A 170 -3.48 -79.28 2.30
N LYS A 171 -4.41 -78.33 2.11
CA LYS A 171 -5.84 -78.62 2.02
C LYS A 171 -6.19 -79.48 0.80
N LYS A 172 -5.59 -79.20 -0.36
CA LYS A 172 -5.81 -79.96 -1.60
C LYS A 172 -5.22 -81.38 -1.48
N LEU A 173 -4.02 -81.53 -0.91
CA LEU A 173 -3.41 -82.85 -0.70
C LEU A 173 -4.19 -83.74 0.26
N ILE A 174 -4.78 -83.17 1.33
CA ILE A 174 -5.69 -83.90 2.24
C ILE A 174 -6.92 -84.40 1.49
N GLY A 175 -7.53 -83.55 0.65
CA GLY A 175 -8.71 -83.90 -0.14
C GLY A 175 -8.49 -85.05 -1.13
N GLU A 176 -7.28 -85.17 -1.67
CA GLU A 176 -6.90 -86.23 -2.62
C GLU A 176 -6.25 -87.46 -1.94
N GLY A 177 -6.13 -87.46 -0.60
CA GLY A 177 -5.49 -88.56 0.15
C GLY A 177 -3.97 -88.67 -0.03
N LEU A 178 -3.30 -87.58 -0.42
CA LEU A 178 -1.86 -87.49 -0.74
C LEU A 178 -1.05 -86.81 0.37
N GLU A 179 -1.53 -86.83 1.61
CA GLU A 179 -0.95 -86.14 2.77
C GLU A 179 0.54 -86.47 3.02
N GLY A 180 0.96 -87.69 2.66
CA GLY A 180 2.34 -88.14 2.79
C GLY A 180 3.37 -87.35 1.99
N PHE A 181 2.94 -86.65 0.92
CA PHE A 181 3.81 -85.86 0.04
C PHE A 181 3.78 -84.36 0.35
N SER A 182 3.20 -83.96 1.49
CA SER A 182 3.03 -82.55 1.86
C SER A 182 4.34 -81.76 1.92
N LYS A 183 5.44 -82.39 2.37
CA LYS A 183 6.76 -81.75 2.41
C LYS A 183 7.36 -81.58 1.01
N ASP A 184 7.26 -82.60 0.17
CA ASP A 184 7.80 -82.56 -1.20
C ASP A 184 7.05 -81.52 -2.05
N PHE A 185 5.72 -81.41 -1.87
CA PHE A 185 4.92 -80.35 -2.49
C PHE A 185 5.23 -78.96 -1.94
N GLN A 186 5.51 -78.80 -0.64
CA GLN A 186 5.95 -77.51 -0.10
C GLN A 186 7.28 -77.08 -0.73
N THR A 187 8.25 -78.00 -0.88
CA THR A 187 9.51 -77.72 -1.56
C THR A 187 9.29 -77.34 -3.02
N LEU A 188 8.48 -78.13 -3.74
CA LEU A 188 8.16 -77.85 -5.15
C LEU A 188 7.53 -76.47 -5.31
N PHE A 189 6.49 -76.15 -4.53
CA PHE A 189 5.77 -74.89 -4.68
C PHE A 189 6.52 -73.67 -4.10
N PHE A 190 7.48 -73.87 -3.20
CA PHE A 190 8.31 -72.77 -2.69
C PHE A 190 9.16 -72.12 -3.79
N ASP A 191 9.79 -72.94 -4.65
CA ASP A 191 10.65 -72.44 -5.73
C ASP A 191 9.87 -72.17 -7.03
N LEU A 192 8.72 -72.83 -7.21
CA LEU A 192 7.91 -72.76 -8.43
C LEU A 192 7.00 -71.53 -8.52
N ILE A 193 6.60 -70.95 -7.39
CA ILE A 193 5.59 -69.87 -7.37
C ILE A 193 6.22 -68.50 -7.62
N VAL A 194 5.70 -67.79 -8.62
CA VAL A 194 6.13 -66.43 -8.97
C VAL A 194 4.91 -65.50 -9.08
N PRO A 195 4.90 -64.35 -8.39
CA PRO A 195 3.86 -63.34 -8.57
C PRO A 195 3.75 -62.87 -10.02
N ASN A 196 2.58 -62.98 -10.62
CA ASN A 196 2.33 -62.64 -12.02
C ASN A 196 1.36 -61.46 -12.22
N VAL A 197 0.92 -60.83 -11.13
CA VAL A 197 0.06 -59.65 -11.14
C VAL A 197 0.86 -58.45 -10.63
N SER A 198 1.03 -57.43 -11.48
CA SER A 198 1.77 -56.21 -11.16
C SER A 198 0.91 -54.96 -11.32
N TYR A 199 1.18 -53.93 -10.51
CA TYR A 199 0.47 -52.65 -10.59
C TYR A 199 0.84 -51.88 -11.87
N ASP A 200 -0.15 -51.40 -12.62
CA ASP A 200 0.02 -50.59 -13.83
C ASP A 200 -0.19 -49.11 -13.50
N ALA A 201 0.91 -48.44 -13.16
CA ALA A 201 0.88 -47.03 -12.75
C ALA A 201 0.42 -46.10 -13.87
N ASP A 202 0.86 -46.36 -15.11
CA ASP A 202 0.56 -45.52 -16.27
C ASP A 202 -0.93 -45.57 -16.63
N LEU A 203 -1.52 -46.77 -16.67
CA LEU A 203 -2.94 -46.93 -16.97
C LEU A 203 -3.83 -46.38 -15.85
N THR A 204 -3.43 -46.58 -14.59
CA THR A 204 -4.14 -46.02 -13.43
C THR A 204 -4.11 -44.49 -13.45
N GLN A 205 -2.96 -43.88 -13.72
CA GLN A 205 -2.82 -42.43 -13.83
C GLN A 205 -3.65 -41.88 -15.00
N LYS A 206 -3.61 -42.53 -16.17
CA LYS A 206 -4.38 -42.11 -17.34
C LYS A 206 -5.90 -42.21 -17.12
N SER A 207 -6.36 -43.28 -16.46
CA SER A 207 -7.78 -43.41 -16.10
C SER A 207 -8.22 -42.35 -15.10
N ARG A 208 -7.33 -41.93 -14.19
CA ARG A 208 -7.60 -40.85 -13.24
C ARG A 208 -7.72 -39.50 -13.95
N GLU A 209 -6.78 -39.19 -14.84
CA GLU A 209 -6.81 -37.96 -15.63
C GLU A 209 -8.08 -37.86 -16.51
N ASP A 210 -8.48 -38.96 -17.14
CA ASP A 210 -9.74 -39.02 -17.91
C ASP A 210 -10.97 -38.79 -17.02
N ALA A 211 -11.03 -39.39 -15.83
CA ALA A 211 -12.12 -39.18 -14.89
C ALA A 211 -12.18 -37.72 -14.40
N LEU A 212 -11.02 -37.12 -14.08
CA LEU A 212 -10.94 -35.72 -13.66
C LEU A 212 -11.34 -34.75 -14.79
N SER A 213 -11.03 -35.09 -16.05
CA SER A 213 -11.39 -34.27 -17.22
C SER A 213 -12.91 -34.18 -17.48
N LYS A 214 -13.69 -35.10 -16.91
CA LYS A 214 -15.16 -35.17 -17.07
C LYS A 214 -15.93 -34.37 -16.02
N ILE A 215 -15.25 -33.73 -15.06
CA ILE A 215 -15.90 -32.90 -14.04
C ILE A 215 -16.54 -31.68 -14.72
N SER A 216 -17.87 -31.57 -14.59
CA SER A 216 -18.59 -30.36 -15.00
C SER A 216 -18.42 -29.25 -13.95
N TYR A 217 -18.15 -28.03 -14.42
CA TYR A 217 -18.06 -26.83 -13.59
C TYR A 217 -19.43 -26.20 -13.27
N THR A 218 -20.52 -26.75 -13.82
CA THR A 218 -21.89 -26.27 -13.64
C THR A 218 -22.81 -27.38 -13.14
N ARG A 219 -23.82 -27.00 -12.32
CA ARG A 219 -24.79 -27.94 -11.71
C ARG A 219 -26.09 -28.06 -12.53
N GLY A 220 -26.38 -27.09 -13.40
CA GLY A 220 -27.59 -27.03 -14.23
C GLY A 220 -27.80 -25.63 -14.80
N THR A 221 -28.93 -25.41 -15.47
CA THR A 221 -29.33 -24.12 -16.06
C THR A 221 -30.58 -23.54 -15.39
N VAL A 222 -30.71 -22.22 -15.44
CA VAL A 222 -31.87 -21.44 -15.03
C VAL A 222 -32.40 -20.75 -16.29
N ASP A 223 -33.63 -21.07 -16.66
CA ASP A 223 -34.27 -20.53 -17.86
C ASP A 223 -34.81 -19.11 -17.64
N GLU A 224 -34.89 -18.33 -18.71
CA GLU A 224 -35.47 -16.98 -18.74
C GLU A 224 -36.90 -16.98 -18.16
N GLY A 225 -37.21 -15.98 -17.34
CA GLY A 225 -38.52 -15.82 -16.71
C GLY A 225 -38.73 -16.69 -15.46
N LYS A 226 -37.79 -17.56 -15.09
CA LYS A 226 -37.86 -18.34 -13.84
C LYS A 226 -37.68 -17.44 -12.62
N LEU A 227 -38.47 -17.67 -11.58
CA LEU A 227 -38.34 -16.96 -10.29
C LEU A 227 -37.00 -17.30 -9.64
N ILE A 228 -36.20 -16.28 -9.34
CA ILE A 228 -34.93 -16.42 -8.62
C ILE A 228 -35.12 -16.18 -7.13
N ILE A 229 -35.71 -15.04 -6.76
CA ILE A 229 -35.94 -14.67 -5.36
C ILE A 229 -37.12 -13.71 -5.24
N ALA A 230 -37.98 -13.94 -4.25
CA ALA A 230 -39.12 -13.08 -3.97
C ALA A 230 -38.75 -11.88 -3.07
N LYS A 231 -39.49 -10.77 -3.19
CA LYS A 231 -39.35 -9.63 -2.28
C LYS A 231 -39.56 -10.06 -0.82
N GLY A 232 -38.58 -9.75 0.03
CA GLY A 232 -38.57 -10.11 1.45
C GLY A 232 -38.09 -11.53 1.75
N GLU A 233 -37.78 -12.35 0.75
CA GLU A 233 -37.16 -13.67 0.94
C GLU A 233 -35.69 -13.52 1.35
N VAL A 234 -35.21 -14.38 2.25
CA VAL A 234 -33.83 -14.31 2.75
C VAL A 234 -32.86 -14.85 1.71
N VAL A 235 -31.79 -14.10 1.43
CA VAL A 235 -30.74 -14.48 0.47
C VAL A 235 -29.80 -15.50 1.13
N GLU A 236 -30.08 -16.79 1.02
CA GLU A 236 -29.31 -17.90 1.60
C GLU A 236 -29.46 -19.21 0.80
N GLY A 237 -28.49 -20.11 0.96
CA GLY A 237 -28.55 -21.45 0.36
C GLY A 237 -28.54 -21.41 -1.17
N GLU A 238 -29.57 -21.98 -1.80
CA GLU A 238 -29.61 -22.13 -3.26
C GLU A 238 -29.89 -20.80 -3.98
N ASN A 239 -30.73 -19.92 -3.41
CA ASN A 239 -31.05 -18.64 -4.06
C ASN A 239 -29.82 -17.72 -4.12
N LEU A 240 -28.93 -17.77 -3.11
CA LEU A 240 -27.65 -17.06 -3.10
C LEU A 240 -26.74 -17.56 -4.24
N LYS A 241 -26.58 -18.89 -4.38
CA LYS A 241 -25.76 -19.48 -5.46
C LYS A 241 -26.28 -19.10 -6.85
N ILE A 242 -27.60 -19.08 -7.02
CA ILE A 242 -28.25 -18.67 -8.27
C ILE A 242 -28.01 -17.17 -8.52
N LEU A 243 -28.16 -16.31 -7.50
CA LEU A 243 -27.91 -14.87 -7.60
C LEU A 243 -26.45 -14.55 -7.92
N GLU A 244 -25.50 -15.26 -7.30
CA GLU A 244 -24.06 -15.14 -7.58
C GLU A 244 -23.73 -15.58 -9.01
N SER A 245 -24.32 -16.69 -9.47
CA SER A 245 -24.18 -17.17 -10.85
C SER A 245 -24.77 -16.18 -11.85
N LEU A 246 -25.97 -15.65 -11.58
CA LEU A 246 -26.61 -14.63 -12.42
C LEU A 246 -25.77 -13.36 -12.47
N LYS A 247 -25.27 -12.89 -11.31
CA LYS A 247 -24.40 -11.71 -11.24
C LYS A 247 -23.15 -11.92 -12.09
N ALA A 248 -22.49 -13.06 -11.94
CA ALA A 248 -21.28 -13.37 -12.70
C ALA A 248 -21.54 -13.47 -14.21
N GLU A 249 -22.67 -14.05 -14.63
CA GLU A 249 -23.04 -14.14 -16.05
C GLU A 249 -23.37 -12.76 -16.62
N TYR A 250 -24.20 -11.97 -15.91
CA TYR A 250 -24.60 -10.61 -16.28
C TYR A 250 -23.40 -9.66 -16.42
N GLU A 251 -22.40 -9.79 -15.54
CA GLU A 251 -21.17 -9.01 -15.59
C GLU A 251 -20.21 -9.48 -16.70
N SER A 252 -20.38 -10.73 -17.18
CA SER A 252 -19.58 -11.31 -18.27
C SER A 252 -20.16 -11.08 -19.67
N GLU A 253 -21.48 -10.87 -19.78
CA GLU A 253 -22.12 -10.55 -21.06
C GLU A 253 -21.56 -9.24 -21.62
N LEU A 254 -20.94 -9.36 -22.80
CA LEU A 254 -20.49 -8.23 -23.59
C LEU A 254 -21.72 -7.54 -24.18
N TRP A 255 -22.23 -6.54 -23.46
CA TRP A 255 -23.29 -5.66 -23.94
C TRP A 255 -22.95 -5.08 -25.31
N THR A 256 -23.98 -4.88 -26.15
CA THR A 256 -23.86 -4.26 -27.48
C THR A 256 -23.05 -2.97 -27.42
N GLU A 257 -22.24 -2.66 -28.45
CA GLU A 257 -21.32 -1.50 -28.46
C GLU A 257 -21.98 -0.17 -28.03
N ASN A 258 -23.27 0.02 -28.29
CA ASN A 258 -24.02 1.21 -27.87
C ASN A 258 -24.16 1.35 -26.35
N ASN A 259 -24.34 0.27 -25.60
CA ASN A 259 -24.49 0.32 -24.13
C ASN A 259 -23.16 0.65 -23.44
N TYR A 260 -22.04 0.25 -24.04
CA TYR A 260 -20.71 0.60 -23.56
C TYR A 260 -20.49 2.12 -23.48
N TYR A 261 -20.87 2.86 -24.53
CA TYR A 261 -20.72 4.32 -24.54
C TYR A 261 -21.57 5.01 -23.47
N PHE A 262 -22.80 4.53 -23.21
CA PHE A 262 -23.63 5.09 -22.14
C PHE A 262 -23.05 4.85 -20.75
N ILE A 263 -22.52 3.65 -20.48
CA ILE A 263 -21.84 3.32 -19.21
C ILE A 263 -20.60 4.21 -19.05
N LEU A 264 -19.80 4.37 -20.12
CA LEU A 264 -18.61 5.21 -20.11
C LEU A 264 -18.95 6.68 -19.83
N ILE A 265 -20.00 7.22 -20.45
CA ILE A 265 -20.50 8.58 -20.18
C ILE A 265 -20.95 8.69 -18.73
N GLY A 266 -21.68 7.71 -18.20
CA GLY A 266 -22.12 7.67 -16.81
C GLY A 266 -20.94 7.75 -15.82
N TYR A 267 -19.93 6.91 -16.00
CA TYR A 267 -18.70 6.97 -15.20
C TYR A 267 -17.95 8.29 -15.36
N THR A 268 -17.86 8.81 -16.59
CA THR A 268 -17.23 10.10 -16.86
C THR A 268 -17.90 11.23 -16.10
N VAL A 269 -19.24 11.29 -16.11
CA VAL A 269 -20.00 12.31 -15.38
C VAL A 269 -19.80 12.20 -13.88
N LEU A 270 -19.86 11.00 -13.31
CA LEU A 270 -19.68 10.79 -11.86
C LEU A 270 -18.27 11.15 -11.40
N VAL A 271 -17.24 10.72 -12.12
CA VAL A 271 -15.83 11.07 -11.82
C VAL A 271 -15.61 12.57 -11.98
N ALA A 272 -16.17 13.18 -13.03
CA ALA A 272 -16.10 14.62 -13.23
C ALA A 272 -16.73 15.40 -12.06
N LEU A 273 -17.87 14.93 -11.53
CA LEU A 273 -18.54 15.53 -10.38
C LEU A 273 -17.71 15.41 -9.09
N VAL A 274 -17.06 14.27 -8.85
CA VAL A 274 -16.19 14.12 -7.67
C VAL A 274 -14.96 15.02 -7.79
N LEU A 275 -14.30 15.04 -8.95
CA LEU A 275 -13.12 15.88 -9.15
C LEU A 275 -13.47 17.37 -9.16
N ILE A 276 -14.64 17.79 -9.68
CA ILE A 276 -15.01 19.22 -9.64
C ILE A 276 -15.23 19.67 -8.20
N MET A 277 -15.75 18.81 -7.32
CA MET A 277 -15.83 19.10 -5.89
C MET A 277 -14.46 19.34 -5.27
N LEU A 278 -13.42 18.58 -5.64
CA LEU A 278 -12.04 18.83 -5.21
C LEU A 278 -11.56 20.22 -5.64
N TYR A 279 -11.72 20.58 -6.92
CA TYR A 279 -11.26 21.86 -7.43
C TYR A 279 -12.03 23.04 -6.82
N LEU A 280 -13.34 22.90 -6.60
CA LEU A 280 -14.15 23.91 -5.91
C LEU A 280 -13.73 24.07 -4.45
N PHE A 281 -13.47 22.97 -3.73
CA PHE A 281 -12.95 23.01 -2.37
C PHE A 281 -11.60 23.74 -2.29
N LEU A 282 -10.66 23.39 -3.18
CA LEU A 282 -9.35 24.04 -3.25
C LEU A 282 -9.50 25.54 -3.53
N LYS A 283 -10.29 25.91 -4.54
CA LYS A 283 -10.51 27.31 -4.90
C LYS A 283 -11.16 28.14 -3.77
N ARG A 284 -12.10 27.54 -3.02
CA ARG A 284 -12.86 28.26 -1.98
C ARG A 284 -12.15 28.31 -0.64
N TYR A 285 -11.53 27.21 -0.22
CA TYR A 285 -11.02 27.06 1.15
C TYR A 285 -9.50 26.99 1.24
N ARG A 286 -8.80 26.77 0.12
CA ARG A 286 -7.34 26.65 0.06
C ARG A 286 -6.74 27.40 -1.15
N PRO A 287 -7.00 28.72 -1.30
CA PRO A 287 -6.56 29.49 -2.46
C PRO A 287 -5.05 29.40 -2.70
N PHE A 288 -4.21 29.46 -1.66
CA PHE A 288 -2.76 29.31 -1.77
C PHE A 288 -2.29 27.94 -2.30
N VAL A 289 -3.09 26.89 -2.07
CA VAL A 289 -2.83 25.56 -2.64
C VAL A 289 -3.31 25.53 -4.08
N TYR A 290 -4.51 26.08 -4.35
CA TYR A 290 -5.09 26.15 -5.68
C TYR A 290 -4.23 26.96 -6.66
N GLU A 291 -3.69 28.10 -6.27
CA GLU A 291 -2.93 28.98 -7.17
C GLU A 291 -1.62 28.33 -7.65
N ASN A 292 -1.00 27.49 -6.82
CA ASN A 292 0.24 26.79 -7.13
C ASN A 292 -0.02 25.47 -7.89
N ASN A 293 0.39 25.43 -9.16
CA ASN A 293 0.20 24.25 -10.03
C ASN A 293 0.86 22.98 -9.49
N THR A 294 2.04 23.08 -8.89
CA THR A 294 2.77 21.93 -8.32
C THR A 294 1.98 21.31 -7.17
N LYS A 295 1.40 22.13 -6.28
CA LYS A 295 0.57 21.66 -5.17
C LYS A 295 -0.72 20.98 -5.64
N VAL A 296 -1.41 21.56 -6.63
CA VAL A 296 -2.60 20.93 -7.22
C VAL A 296 -2.24 19.61 -7.91
N THR A 297 -1.14 19.60 -8.67
CA THR A 297 -0.64 18.39 -9.34
C THR A 297 -0.30 17.30 -8.33
N PHE A 298 0.34 17.65 -7.23
CA PHE A 298 0.67 16.73 -6.15
C PHE A 298 -0.56 16.05 -5.56
N ILE A 299 -1.64 16.80 -5.30
CA ILE A 299 -2.90 16.25 -4.77
C ILE A 299 -3.53 15.31 -5.78
N VAL A 300 -3.70 15.76 -7.03
CA VAL A 300 -4.32 14.96 -8.09
C VAL A 300 -3.49 13.70 -8.36
N PHE A 301 -2.16 13.80 -8.42
CA PHE A 301 -1.26 12.67 -8.59
C PHE A 301 -1.45 11.60 -7.51
N ASN A 302 -1.52 11.99 -6.23
CA ASN A 302 -1.71 11.03 -5.14
C ASN A 302 -3.10 10.36 -5.20
N ILE A 303 -4.15 11.08 -5.60
CA ILE A 303 -5.48 10.49 -5.84
C ILE A 303 -5.41 9.47 -6.98
N LEU A 304 -4.82 9.85 -8.13
CA LEU A 304 -4.67 8.98 -9.29
C LEU A 304 -3.84 7.74 -8.97
N LEU A 305 -2.77 7.88 -8.18
CA LEU A 305 -1.93 6.78 -7.72
C LEU A 305 -2.72 5.79 -6.88
N MET A 306 -3.51 6.26 -5.91
CA MET A 306 -4.34 5.38 -5.09
C MET A 306 -5.43 4.68 -5.91
N VAL A 307 -6.10 5.41 -6.80
CA VAL A 307 -7.09 4.81 -7.71
C VAL A 307 -6.44 3.74 -8.59
N PHE A 308 -5.26 4.02 -9.14
CA PHE A 308 -4.51 3.08 -9.96
C PHE A 308 -4.12 1.82 -9.18
N VAL A 309 -3.47 1.97 -8.02
CA VAL A 309 -2.99 0.84 -7.21
C VAL A 309 -4.17 -0.04 -6.77
N THR A 310 -5.24 0.55 -6.22
CA THR A 310 -6.41 -0.24 -5.82
C THR A 310 -7.05 -0.95 -7.01
N THR A 311 -7.17 -0.28 -8.16
CA THR A 311 -7.77 -0.91 -9.34
C THR A 311 -6.90 -2.04 -9.90
N MET A 312 -5.57 -1.91 -9.87
CA MET A 312 -4.67 -2.98 -10.29
C MET A 312 -4.74 -4.19 -9.36
N VAL A 313 -4.78 -3.96 -8.04
CA VAL A 313 -4.93 -5.04 -7.05
C VAL A 313 -6.25 -5.76 -7.27
N VAL A 314 -7.37 -5.04 -7.38
CA VAL A 314 -8.70 -5.65 -7.62
C VAL A 314 -8.76 -6.42 -8.94
N LYS A 315 -8.09 -5.94 -10.00
CA LYS A 315 -8.02 -6.67 -11.28
C LYS A 315 -7.17 -7.94 -11.21
N TYR A 316 -6.19 -7.99 -10.31
CA TYR A 316 -5.36 -9.18 -10.11
C TYR A 316 -6.08 -10.20 -9.24
N ASP A 317 -6.58 -9.75 -8.07
CA ASP A 317 -7.33 -10.54 -7.11
C ASP A 317 -8.10 -9.58 -6.19
N ASP A 318 -9.43 -9.66 -6.22
CA ASP A 318 -10.30 -8.76 -5.48
C ASP A 318 -10.30 -9.05 -3.96
N THR A 319 -9.89 -10.24 -3.54
CA THR A 319 -9.68 -10.59 -2.13
C THR A 319 -8.53 -9.81 -1.50
N LEU A 320 -7.57 -9.34 -2.30
CA LEU A 320 -6.41 -8.56 -1.86
C LEU A 320 -6.72 -7.07 -1.65
N VAL A 321 -7.94 -6.60 -1.93
CA VAL A 321 -8.28 -5.16 -1.92
C VAL A 321 -7.91 -4.44 -0.61
N PHE A 322 -7.97 -5.15 0.52
CA PHE A 322 -7.64 -4.60 1.84
C PHE A 322 -6.14 -4.44 2.12
N VAL A 323 -5.26 -4.97 1.25
CA VAL A 323 -3.81 -4.75 1.39
C VAL A 323 -3.39 -3.31 1.06
N VAL A 324 -4.20 -2.60 0.26
CA VAL A 324 -3.86 -1.29 -0.25
C VAL A 324 -3.96 -0.23 0.85
N PRO A 325 -2.84 0.43 1.23
CA PRO A 325 -2.78 1.34 2.38
C PRO A 325 -3.35 2.72 2.04
N LEU A 326 -4.67 2.80 1.81
CA LEU A 326 -5.33 4.03 1.36
C LEU A 326 -5.15 5.18 2.36
N CYS A 327 -4.93 4.89 3.65
CA CYS A 327 -4.62 5.86 4.70
C CYS A 327 -3.30 6.63 4.47
N ILE A 328 -2.41 6.18 3.58
CA ILE A 328 -1.24 6.97 3.16
C ILE A 328 -1.66 8.29 2.53
N LEU A 329 -2.75 8.33 1.76
CA LEU A 329 -3.22 9.54 1.09
C LEU A 329 -3.53 10.69 2.08
N PRO A 330 -4.41 10.53 3.08
CA PRO A 330 -4.67 11.58 4.05
C PRO A 330 -3.44 11.94 4.88
N LEU A 331 -2.54 11.00 5.18
CA LEU A 331 -1.29 11.26 5.91
C LEU A 331 -0.32 12.16 5.13
N ILE A 332 -0.10 11.85 3.85
CA ILE A 332 0.76 12.63 2.96
C ILE A 332 0.19 14.04 2.81
N LEU A 333 -1.10 14.16 2.50
CA LEU A 333 -1.73 15.45 2.27
C LEU A 333 -1.78 16.30 3.55
N LYS A 334 -1.95 15.67 4.72
CA LYS A 334 -1.84 16.37 6.01
C LYS A 334 -0.43 16.89 6.28
N THR A 335 0.61 16.12 5.92
CA THR A 335 2.02 16.51 6.11
C THR A 335 2.42 17.74 5.29
N PHE A 336 1.97 17.83 4.04
CA PHE A 336 2.36 18.93 3.15
C PHE A 336 1.39 20.12 3.17
N PHE A 337 0.16 19.91 3.64
CA PHE A 337 -0.87 20.94 3.68
C PHE A 337 -1.53 20.98 5.05
N ASP A 338 -2.70 20.34 5.20
CA ASP A 338 -3.48 20.36 6.43
C ASP A 338 -4.46 19.17 6.49
N ALA A 339 -4.88 18.87 7.71
CA ALA A 339 -5.78 17.76 8.01
C ALA A 339 -7.12 17.81 7.25
N ARG A 340 -7.69 19.01 7.03
CA ARG A 340 -9.00 19.15 6.37
C ARG A 340 -8.90 18.79 4.89
N LEU A 341 -7.86 19.26 4.21
CA LEU A 341 -7.60 18.90 2.82
C LEU A 341 -7.30 17.39 2.67
N GLY A 342 -6.51 16.83 3.59
CA GLY A 342 -6.21 15.39 3.59
C GLY A 342 -7.46 14.52 3.71
N LEU A 343 -8.32 14.81 4.69
CA LEU A 343 -9.58 14.07 4.88
C LEU A 343 -10.53 14.24 3.69
N PHE A 344 -10.69 15.47 3.19
CA PHE A 344 -11.59 15.74 2.07
C PHE A 344 -11.15 14.98 0.81
N SER A 345 -9.86 15.01 0.47
CA SER A 345 -9.32 14.29 -0.68
C SER A 345 -9.43 12.77 -0.51
N HIS A 346 -9.25 12.26 0.71
CA HIS A 346 -9.44 10.84 1.04
C HIS A 346 -10.88 10.39 0.79
N VAL A 347 -11.88 11.12 1.32
CA VAL A 347 -13.29 10.80 1.11
C VAL A 347 -13.65 10.80 -0.38
N LEU A 348 -13.20 11.80 -1.15
CA LEU A 348 -13.44 11.83 -2.59
C LEU A 348 -12.79 10.64 -3.31
N THR A 349 -11.60 10.21 -2.87
CA THR A 349 -10.92 9.03 -3.43
C THR A 349 -11.68 7.75 -3.13
N VAL A 350 -12.17 7.59 -1.89
CA VAL A 350 -13.00 6.45 -1.49
C VAL A 350 -14.30 6.38 -2.31
N LEU A 351 -14.94 7.53 -2.57
CA LEU A 351 -16.13 7.61 -3.43
C LEU A 351 -15.84 7.15 -4.87
N ILE A 352 -14.68 7.51 -5.43
CA ILE A 352 -14.25 7.03 -6.76
C ILE A 352 -14.01 5.52 -6.73
N LEU A 353 -13.32 5.01 -5.70
CA LEU A 353 -13.00 3.60 -5.55
C LEU A 353 -14.22 2.72 -5.33
N GLY A 354 -15.31 3.26 -4.77
CA GLY A 354 -16.60 2.55 -4.62
C GLY A 354 -17.15 1.99 -5.94
N PHE A 355 -16.80 2.58 -7.08
CA PHE A 355 -17.19 2.05 -8.40
C PHE A 355 -16.33 0.87 -8.87
N VAL A 356 -15.16 0.62 -8.25
CA VAL A 356 -14.20 -0.39 -8.69
C VAL A 356 -14.21 -1.63 -7.79
N VAL A 357 -14.29 -1.43 -6.47
CA VAL A 357 -14.14 -2.52 -5.49
C VAL A 357 -15.39 -3.41 -5.38
N PRO A 358 -15.25 -4.71 -5.07
CA PRO A 358 -16.36 -5.56 -4.65
C PRO A 358 -16.86 -5.12 -3.25
N ASN A 359 -18.09 -5.50 -2.90
CA ASN A 359 -18.71 -5.18 -1.59
C ASN A 359 -18.49 -3.71 -1.18
N SER A 360 -18.83 -2.81 -2.11
CA SER A 360 -18.43 -1.40 -2.05
C SER A 360 -18.86 -0.69 -0.78
N PHE A 361 -20.01 -1.06 -0.21
CA PHE A 361 -20.49 -0.51 1.04
C PHE A 361 -19.55 -0.80 2.22
N GLU A 362 -19.17 -2.07 2.43
CA GLU A 362 -18.26 -2.47 3.49
C GLU A 362 -16.89 -1.79 3.33
N TYR A 363 -16.36 -1.79 2.10
CA TYR A 363 -15.10 -1.14 1.79
C TYR A 363 -15.14 0.36 2.08
N ILE A 364 -16.15 1.08 1.59
CA ILE A 364 -16.31 2.52 1.82
C ILE A 364 -16.41 2.82 3.32
N PHE A 365 -17.20 2.04 4.07
CA PHE A 365 -17.35 2.24 5.51
C PHE A 365 -16.02 2.08 6.24
N LEU A 366 -15.31 0.97 5.98
CA LEU A 366 -13.99 0.69 6.55
C LEU A 366 -13.02 1.83 6.27
N GLN A 367 -12.91 2.25 5.01
CA GLN A 367 -11.96 3.28 4.58
C GLN A 367 -12.29 4.68 5.12
N ILE A 368 -13.57 5.03 5.26
CA ILE A 368 -13.98 6.31 5.85
C ILE A 368 -13.63 6.35 7.34
N ILE A 369 -14.00 5.32 8.11
CA ILE A 369 -13.74 5.26 9.56
C ILE A 369 -12.22 5.29 9.82
N THR A 370 -11.43 4.48 9.12
CA THR A 370 -9.97 4.45 9.29
C THR A 370 -9.32 5.75 8.84
N GLY A 371 -9.78 6.35 7.74
CA GLY A 371 -9.31 7.65 7.27
C GLY A 371 -9.56 8.78 8.27
N ILE A 372 -10.75 8.81 8.90
CA ILE A 372 -11.06 9.77 9.97
C ILE A 372 -10.13 9.56 11.16
N VAL A 373 -9.98 8.32 11.64
CA VAL A 373 -9.10 8.08 12.80
C VAL A 373 -7.65 8.43 12.50
N THR A 374 -7.14 8.08 11.31
CA THR A 374 -5.81 8.48 10.84
C THR A 374 -5.58 9.99 10.97
N ILE A 375 -6.59 10.80 10.62
CA ILE A 375 -6.48 12.25 10.69
C ILE A 375 -6.56 12.77 12.14
N LEU A 376 -7.36 12.14 13.00
CA LEU A 376 -7.58 12.56 14.39
C LEU A 376 -6.44 12.16 15.34
N THR A 377 -5.80 11.02 15.14
CA THR A 377 -4.80 10.48 16.07
C THR A 377 -3.40 11.03 15.85
N VAL A 378 -3.10 11.39 14.60
CA VAL A 378 -1.77 11.80 14.19
C VAL A 378 -1.49 13.25 14.61
N SER A 379 -0.95 13.45 15.80
CA SER A 379 -0.26 14.69 16.15
C SER A 379 1.22 14.44 15.89
N GLU A 380 1.86 15.18 14.98
CA GLU A 380 3.33 15.13 14.76
C GLU A 380 3.88 13.83 14.10
N LEU A 381 3.74 13.70 12.78
CA LEU A 381 4.25 12.54 12.00
C LEU A 381 5.77 12.35 12.04
N TYR A 382 6.51 13.39 12.41
CA TYR A 382 7.97 13.31 12.54
C TYR A 382 8.41 12.43 13.72
N LYS A 383 7.57 12.27 14.76
CA LYS A 383 7.89 11.36 15.87
C LYS A 383 7.60 9.93 15.44
N ARG A 384 8.66 9.12 15.30
CA ARG A 384 8.54 7.69 14.92
C ARG A 384 7.52 6.94 15.79
N ALA A 385 7.54 7.17 17.11
CA ALA A 385 6.58 6.57 18.03
C ALA A 385 5.11 6.87 17.67
N ASN A 386 4.80 8.12 17.29
CA ASN A 386 3.45 8.52 16.94
C ASN A 386 2.98 7.85 15.64
N LEU A 387 3.88 7.63 14.69
CA LEU A 387 3.57 6.88 13.46
C LEU A 387 3.22 5.43 13.77
N PHE A 388 4.02 4.73 14.59
CA PHE A 388 3.73 3.34 14.98
C PHE A 388 2.41 3.22 15.75
N ILE A 389 2.12 4.15 16.67
CA ILE A 389 0.85 4.20 17.39
C ILE A 389 -0.31 4.38 16.40
N SER A 390 -0.17 5.29 15.45
CA SER A 390 -1.21 5.57 14.45
C SER A 390 -1.47 4.36 13.56
N VAL A 391 -0.41 3.68 13.10
CA VAL A 391 -0.53 2.43 12.32
C VAL A 391 -1.22 1.34 13.13
N GLY A 392 -0.84 1.16 14.40
CA GLY A 392 -1.50 0.19 15.28
C GLY A 392 -3.00 0.48 15.46
N GLN A 393 -3.38 1.74 15.61
CA GLN A 393 -4.79 2.17 15.69
C GLN A 393 -5.55 1.93 14.39
N ILE A 394 -4.95 2.26 13.23
CA ILE A 394 -5.54 2.02 11.90
C ILE A 394 -5.83 0.52 11.73
N THR A 395 -4.83 -0.33 11.99
CA THR A 395 -5.00 -1.79 11.88
C THR A 395 -6.02 -2.33 12.87
N LEU A 396 -6.02 -1.87 14.12
CA LEU A 396 -7.02 -2.27 15.10
C LEU A 396 -8.45 -1.94 14.64
N ILE A 397 -8.65 -0.75 14.06
CA ILE A 397 -9.96 -0.33 13.57
C ILE A 397 -10.40 -1.17 12.37
N TYR A 398 -9.50 -1.46 11.43
CA TYR A 398 -9.81 -2.37 10.34
C TYR A 398 -10.28 -3.73 10.88
N ILE A 399 -9.56 -4.31 11.84
CA ILE A 399 -9.91 -5.60 12.45
C ILE A 399 -11.28 -5.52 13.13
N VAL A 400 -11.51 -4.52 14.00
CA VAL A 400 -12.78 -4.37 14.74
C VAL A 400 -13.96 -4.18 13.79
N ALA A 401 -13.82 -3.30 12.80
CA ALA A 401 -14.89 -3.02 11.86
C ALA A 401 -15.17 -4.23 10.94
N TYR A 402 -14.13 -4.92 10.46
CA TYR A 402 -14.28 -6.15 9.68
C TYR A 402 -14.97 -7.25 10.49
N LEU A 403 -14.56 -7.48 11.74
CA LEU A 403 -15.21 -8.47 12.60
C LEU A 403 -16.68 -8.10 12.88
N ALA A 404 -17.00 -6.82 13.00
CA ALA A 404 -18.39 -6.37 13.13
C ALA A 404 -19.21 -6.70 11.87
N PHE A 405 -18.67 -6.46 10.67
CA PHE A 405 -19.31 -6.88 9.43
C PHE A 405 -19.45 -8.40 9.36
N HIS A 406 -18.41 -9.16 9.70
CA HIS A 406 -18.44 -10.63 9.74
C HIS A 406 -19.59 -11.14 10.62
N ILE A 407 -19.71 -10.62 11.84
CA ILE A 407 -20.80 -10.98 12.76
C ILE A 407 -22.17 -10.61 12.18
N ILE A 408 -22.29 -9.46 11.50
CA ILE A 408 -23.55 -9.02 10.89
C ILE A 408 -23.95 -9.94 9.72
N HIS A 409 -22.99 -10.46 8.97
CA HIS A 409 -23.21 -11.31 7.80
C HIS A 409 -23.42 -12.79 8.17
N GLU A 410 -22.60 -13.33 9.09
CA GLU A 410 -22.60 -14.76 9.44
C GLU A 410 -23.38 -15.08 10.72
N GLY A 411 -23.73 -14.07 11.53
CA GLY A 411 -24.46 -14.24 12.79
C GLY A 411 -23.67 -14.92 13.92
N ASN A 412 -22.39 -15.22 13.69
CA ASN A 412 -21.47 -15.85 14.63
C ASN A 412 -20.01 -15.43 14.33
N LEU A 413 -19.04 -16.03 15.04
CA LEU A 413 -17.60 -15.82 14.86
C LEU A 413 -16.90 -17.04 14.25
N ASP A 414 -17.65 -17.99 13.71
CA ASP A 414 -17.11 -19.15 13.02
C ASP A 414 -16.69 -18.73 11.59
N ASN A 415 -15.78 -19.49 10.98
CA ASN A 415 -15.30 -19.28 9.60
C ASN A 415 -14.73 -17.87 9.30
N ILE A 416 -14.12 -17.21 10.29
CA ILE A 416 -13.41 -15.94 10.06
C ILE A 416 -12.27 -16.15 9.07
N SER A 417 -12.22 -15.32 8.03
CA SER A 417 -11.08 -15.25 7.12
C SER A 417 -9.84 -14.69 7.84
N TRP A 418 -9.00 -15.59 8.34
CA TRP A 418 -7.69 -15.25 8.90
C TRP A 418 -6.78 -14.56 7.87
N PHE A 419 -6.99 -14.86 6.59
CA PHE A 419 -6.29 -14.20 5.48
C PHE A 419 -6.59 -12.70 5.44
N SER A 420 -7.86 -12.30 5.53
CA SER A 420 -8.27 -10.88 5.56
C SER A 420 -7.66 -10.13 6.76
N LEU A 421 -7.61 -10.78 7.93
CA LEU A 421 -6.94 -10.21 9.11
C LEU A 421 -5.44 -10.01 8.89
N GLY A 422 -4.77 -10.97 8.22
CA GLY A 422 -3.38 -10.84 7.79
C GLY A 422 -3.16 -9.67 6.83
N LEU A 423 -4.09 -9.42 5.91
CA LEU A 423 -4.01 -8.26 4.99
C LEU A 423 -4.10 -6.92 5.72
N PHE A 424 -4.88 -6.79 6.79
CA PHE A 424 -4.93 -5.55 7.58
C PHE A 424 -3.63 -5.27 8.34
N LEU A 425 -2.94 -6.32 8.80
CA LEU A 425 -1.61 -6.19 9.38
C LEU A 425 -0.60 -5.73 8.32
N LEU A 426 -0.62 -6.37 7.15
CA LEU A 426 0.25 -6.00 6.03
C LEU A 426 -0.03 -4.56 5.55
N ASN A 427 -1.30 -4.16 5.45
CA ASN A 427 -1.73 -2.78 5.16
C ASN A 427 -1.10 -1.78 6.13
N GLY A 428 -1.17 -2.06 7.43
CA GLY A 428 -0.55 -1.25 8.48
C GLY A 428 0.97 -1.16 8.30
N MET A 429 1.64 -2.29 8.05
CA MET A 429 3.09 -2.32 7.81
C MET A 429 3.49 -1.49 6.58
N ILE A 430 2.74 -1.60 5.47
CA ILE A 430 3.02 -0.80 4.26
C ILE A 430 2.80 0.70 4.55
N THR A 431 1.83 1.05 5.40
CA THR A 431 1.58 2.45 5.81
C THR A 431 2.80 3.10 6.49
N LEU A 432 3.70 2.33 7.12
CA LEU A 432 4.95 2.86 7.69
C LEU A 432 5.88 3.48 6.63
N PHE A 433 5.78 3.07 5.37
CA PHE A 433 6.56 3.64 4.27
C PHE A 433 6.15 5.08 3.89
N VAL A 434 5.16 5.66 4.57
CA VAL A 434 4.79 7.07 4.42
C VAL A 434 5.98 8.02 4.69
N GLN A 435 6.87 7.71 5.64
CA GLN A 435 8.03 8.55 5.95
C GLN A 435 9.06 8.62 4.80
N PRO A 436 9.57 7.49 4.28
CA PRO A 436 10.36 7.49 3.05
C PRO A 436 9.67 8.19 1.89
N LEU A 437 8.35 8.00 1.74
CA LEU A 437 7.58 8.62 0.66
C LEU A 437 7.53 10.16 0.79
N ILE A 438 7.41 10.71 2.01
CA ILE A 438 7.50 12.15 2.26
C ILE A 438 8.82 12.70 1.71
N TYR A 439 9.95 12.06 2.02
CA TYR A 439 11.26 12.51 1.54
C TYR A 439 11.36 12.49 0.01
N ILE A 440 10.88 11.42 -0.63
CA ILE A 440 10.84 11.32 -2.11
C ILE A 440 10.01 12.48 -2.69
N TYR A 441 8.84 12.75 -2.09
CA TYR A 441 7.95 13.81 -2.53
C TYR A 441 8.53 15.21 -2.35
N GLU A 442 9.29 15.46 -1.29
CA GLU A 442 10.01 16.74 -1.12
C GLU A 442 10.96 17.01 -2.29
N LYS A 443 11.71 15.98 -2.74
CA LYS A 443 12.65 16.11 -3.86
C LYS A 443 11.97 16.22 -5.22
N VAL A 444 10.92 15.43 -5.46
CA VAL A 444 10.22 15.41 -6.77
C VAL A 444 9.36 16.66 -6.97
N PHE A 445 8.71 17.15 -5.91
CA PHE A 445 7.77 18.29 -6.01
C PHE A 445 8.33 19.61 -5.46
N GLY A 446 9.55 19.63 -4.91
CA GLY A 446 10.14 20.83 -4.32
C GLY A 446 9.36 21.36 -3.12
N LEU A 447 8.61 20.49 -2.44
CA LEU A 447 7.86 20.82 -1.23
C LEU A 447 8.75 20.66 0.01
N VAL A 448 8.36 21.31 1.10
CA VAL A 448 9.04 21.20 2.40
C VAL A 448 8.03 20.71 3.43
N SER A 449 8.29 19.57 4.06
CA SER A 449 7.49 19.06 5.17
C SER A 449 7.98 19.58 6.53
N ASP A 450 7.12 19.51 7.53
CA ASP A 450 7.50 19.82 8.92
C ASP A 450 8.62 18.90 9.44
N VAL A 451 8.76 17.69 8.90
CA VAL A 451 9.84 16.75 9.25
C VAL A 451 11.19 17.34 8.85
N SER A 452 11.31 17.77 7.58
CA SER A 452 12.51 18.41 7.07
C SER A 452 12.80 19.73 7.78
N LEU A 453 11.77 20.53 8.11
CA LEU A 453 11.96 21.74 8.90
C LEU A 453 12.51 21.44 10.30
N LEU A 454 12.01 20.40 10.96
CA LEU A 454 12.51 20.00 12.27
C LEU A 454 13.98 19.56 12.20
N GLU A 455 14.37 18.78 11.19
CA GLU A 455 15.76 18.38 10.97
C GLU A 455 16.66 19.60 10.73
N LEU A 456 16.19 20.56 9.92
CA LEU A 456 16.91 21.81 9.66
C LEU A 456 16.98 22.73 10.89
N SER A 457 16.05 22.60 11.84
CA SER A 457 16.05 23.36 13.09
C SER A 457 17.10 22.88 14.11
N ASP A 458 17.73 21.73 13.89
CA ASP A 458 18.81 21.23 14.75
C ASP A 458 20.06 22.11 14.59
N THR A 459 20.38 22.83 15.65
CA THR A 459 21.56 23.71 15.73
C THR A 459 22.88 22.94 15.67
N ASN A 460 22.88 21.62 15.87
CA ASN A 460 24.04 20.76 15.69
C ASN A 460 24.23 20.28 14.24
N SER A 461 23.32 20.62 13.33
CA SER A 461 23.48 20.37 11.91
C SER A 461 24.79 20.97 11.39
N LYS A 462 25.38 20.33 10.36
CA LYS A 462 26.71 20.68 9.86
C LYS A 462 26.87 22.18 9.56
N LEU A 463 25.89 22.77 8.89
CA LEU A 463 25.93 24.17 8.46
C LEU A 463 25.72 25.16 9.62
N LEU A 464 24.77 24.91 10.51
CA LEU A 464 24.56 25.77 11.68
C LEU A 464 25.70 25.67 12.70
N LYS A 465 26.32 24.50 12.82
CA LYS A 465 27.54 24.32 13.62
C LYS A 465 28.73 25.06 13.01
N GLU A 466 28.84 25.10 11.67
CA GLU A 466 29.84 25.92 10.99
C GLU A 466 29.60 27.41 11.23
N LEU A 467 28.34 27.88 11.17
CA LEU A 467 27.95 29.25 11.52
C LEU A 467 28.34 29.59 12.96
N SER A 468 28.01 28.73 13.92
CA SER A 468 28.37 28.90 15.32
C SER A 468 29.88 29.00 15.55
N ASN A 469 30.69 28.28 14.76
CA ASN A 469 32.14 28.29 14.90
C ASN A 469 32.82 29.48 14.21
N LYS A 470 32.33 29.87 13.02
CA LYS A 470 32.94 30.95 12.22
C LYS A 470 32.42 32.35 12.57
N ALA A 471 31.14 32.47 12.91
CA ALA A 471 30.46 33.73 13.21
C ALA A 471 29.52 33.56 14.42
N PRO A 472 30.07 33.36 15.64
CA PRO A 472 29.29 33.06 16.83
C PRO A 472 28.28 34.15 17.21
N GLY A 473 28.61 35.41 16.98
CA GLY A 473 27.70 36.54 17.23
C GLY A 473 26.49 36.51 16.32
N THR A 474 26.70 36.27 15.03
CA THR A 474 25.63 36.09 14.04
C THR A 474 24.77 34.86 14.37
N PHE A 475 25.38 33.76 14.85
CA PHE A 475 24.65 32.59 15.31
C PHE A 475 23.71 32.91 16.48
N HIS A 476 24.20 33.62 17.50
CA HIS A 476 23.38 34.04 18.64
C HIS A 476 22.26 35.01 18.23
N HIS A 477 22.57 35.97 17.36
CA HIS A 477 21.57 36.85 16.76
C HIS A 477 20.47 36.05 16.04
N SER A 478 20.84 35.10 15.19
CA SER A 478 19.89 34.27 14.44
C SER A 478 18.97 33.46 15.37
N LEU A 479 19.48 32.99 16.51
CA LEU A 479 18.67 32.32 17.54
C LEU A 479 17.66 33.28 18.22
N GLN A 480 18.06 34.51 18.50
CA GLN A 480 17.18 35.52 19.09
C GLN A 480 16.07 35.94 18.11
N VAL A 481 16.45 36.17 16.85
CA VAL A 481 15.50 36.43 15.75
C VAL A 481 14.53 35.26 15.58
N ALA A 482 15.03 34.03 15.58
CA ALA A 482 14.18 32.83 15.47
C ALA A 482 13.14 32.75 16.58
N ASN A 483 13.52 32.98 17.83
CA ASN A 483 12.59 32.97 18.97
C ASN A 483 11.53 34.08 18.89
N LEU A 484 11.93 35.28 18.42
CA LEU A 484 11.04 36.42 18.26
C LEU A 484 10.03 36.18 17.13
N ALA A 485 10.55 35.74 15.97
CA ALA A 485 9.80 35.50 14.76
C ALA A 485 8.84 34.29 14.91
N GLU A 486 9.27 33.20 15.54
CA GLU A 486 8.44 32.02 15.84
C GLU A 486 7.24 32.39 16.72
N ALA A 487 7.47 33.20 17.77
CA ALA A 487 6.40 33.63 18.66
C ALA A 487 5.35 34.48 17.93
N ALA A 488 5.79 35.41 17.08
CA ALA A 488 4.90 36.22 16.26
C ALA A 488 4.12 35.37 15.24
N ALA A 489 4.78 34.42 14.59
CA ALA A 489 4.15 33.54 13.61
C ALA A 489 3.06 32.67 14.22
N ASN A 490 3.28 32.11 15.42
CA ASN A 490 2.29 31.32 16.15
C ASN A 490 1.01 32.12 16.44
N GLU A 491 1.14 33.38 16.88
CA GLU A 491 0.00 34.20 17.29
C GLU A 491 -0.90 34.64 16.13
N ILE A 492 -0.37 34.73 14.91
CA ILE A 492 -1.16 35.05 13.72
C ILE A 492 -1.52 33.82 12.87
N GLY A 493 -1.17 32.62 13.32
CA GLY A 493 -1.41 31.37 12.60
C GLY A 493 -0.60 31.23 11.30
N ALA A 494 0.55 31.88 11.20
CA ALA A 494 1.52 31.65 10.13
C ALA A 494 2.33 30.36 10.40
N ASN A 495 3.12 29.89 9.43
CA ASN A 495 3.94 28.70 9.64
C ASN A 495 5.15 29.01 10.54
N ALA A 496 4.98 28.83 11.86
CA ALA A 496 5.99 29.18 12.87
C ALA A 496 7.27 28.36 12.76
N MET A 497 7.17 27.06 12.46
CA MET A 497 8.35 26.20 12.26
C MET A 497 9.19 26.67 11.06
N LEU A 498 8.53 27.02 9.95
CA LEU A 498 9.21 27.57 8.78
C LEU A 498 9.91 28.89 9.10
N VAL A 499 9.24 29.80 9.81
CA VAL A 499 9.81 31.09 10.21
C VAL A 499 11.02 30.89 11.11
N ARG A 500 10.92 29.99 12.11
CA ARG A 500 12.02 29.65 13.00
C ARG A 500 13.23 29.15 12.22
N VAL A 501 13.03 28.16 11.33
CA VAL A 501 14.12 27.60 10.51
C VAL A 501 14.67 28.68 9.58
N GLY A 502 13.82 29.42 8.87
CA GLY A 502 14.23 30.53 8.02
C GLY A 502 15.12 31.54 8.75
N ALA A 503 14.75 31.90 9.98
CA ALA A 503 15.54 32.78 10.84
C ALA A 503 16.89 32.19 11.25
N LEU A 504 17.01 30.88 11.47
CA LEU A 504 18.31 30.25 11.80
C LEU A 504 19.32 30.36 10.65
N TYR A 505 18.83 30.37 9.40
CA TYR A 505 19.70 30.36 8.21
C TYR A 505 19.81 31.71 7.51
N HIS A 506 18.99 32.72 7.85
CA HIS A 506 18.88 33.96 7.06
C HIS A 506 20.23 34.66 6.82
N ASP A 507 21.13 34.53 7.78
CA ASP A 507 22.38 35.27 7.88
C ASP A 507 23.64 34.44 7.64
N ILE A 508 23.49 33.20 7.15
CA ILE A 508 24.64 32.28 6.97
C ILE A 508 25.73 32.83 6.05
N GLY A 509 25.40 33.76 5.14
CA GLY A 509 26.37 34.38 4.24
C GLY A 509 27.42 35.24 4.95
N LYS A 510 27.13 35.72 6.18
CA LYS A 510 28.10 36.46 7.00
C LYS A 510 29.33 35.64 7.37
N MET A 511 29.26 34.29 7.30
CA MET A 511 30.40 33.39 7.52
C MET A 511 31.59 33.63 6.60
N ASN A 512 31.37 34.20 5.40
CA ASN A 512 32.45 34.47 4.45
C ASN A 512 33.36 35.60 4.94
N ASN A 513 32.81 36.60 5.64
CA ASN A 513 33.54 37.76 6.14
C ASN A 513 33.08 38.16 7.57
N PRO A 514 33.23 37.30 8.60
CA PRO A 514 32.57 37.48 9.89
C PRO A 514 32.94 38.79 10.60
N THR A 515 34.20 39.21 10.51
CA THR A 515 34.75 40.40 11.20
C THR A 515 34.17 41.73 10.72
N TYR A 516 33.56 41.76 9.53
CA TYR A 516 32.86 42.92 8.99
C TYR A 516 31.42 43.07 9.53
N PHE A 517 30.98 42.17 10.41
CA PHE A 517 29.67 42.28 11.04
C PHE A 517 29.86 42.54 12.54
N THR A 518 29.26 43.62 13.03
CA THR A 518 29.52 44.16 14.38
C THR A 518 29.28 43.15 15.50
N GLU A 519 28.32 42.26 15.34
CA GLU A 519 27.99 41.22 16.31
C GLU A 519 29.10 40.18 16.49
N ASN A 520 30.03 40.04 15.53
CA ASN A 520 31.15 39.11 15.60
C ASN A 520 32.49 39.80 15.96
N GLN A 521 32.50 41.11 16.15
CA GLN A 521 33.71 41.85 16.48
C GLN A 521 34.07 41.63 17.96
N ILE A 522 35.21 40.97 18.21
CA ILE A 522 35.70 40.67 19.57
C ILE A 522 36.55 41.84 20.12
N THR A 523 37.18 42.59 19.22
CA THR A 523 38.05 43.74 19.53
C THR A 523 37.36 45.06 19.19
N ASN A 524 37.74 46.15 19.84
CA ASN A 524 37.26 47.52 19.51
C ASN A 524 37.75 48.06 18.16
N VAL A 525 38.42 47.24 17.33
CA VAL A 525 38.89 47.62 15.99
C VAL A 525 37.81 47.22 14.97
N ASN A 526 37.26 48.19 14.26
CA ASN A 526 36.26 47.97 13.23
C ASN A 526 36.92 48.01 11.84
N PRO A 527 36.95 46.89 11.07
CA PRO A 527 37.60 46.85 9.76
C PRO A 527 36.94 47.79 8.72
N HIS A 528 35.73 48.29 9.00
CA HIS A 528 35.08 49.32 8.19
C HIS A 528 35.75 50.69 8.26
N ASP A 529 36.64 50.92 9.22
CA ASP A 529 37.38 52.18 9.34
C ASP A 529 38.53 52.28 8.32
N ASP A 530 39.00 51.14 7.81
CA ASP A 530 40.13 51.03 6.87
C ASP A 530 39.71 50.93 5.39
N ILE A 531 38.41 50.93 5.09
CA ILE A 531 37.87 50.79 3.74
C ILE A 531 36.85 51.87 3.40
N THR A 532 36.55 52.04 2.10
CA THR A 532 35.57 53.05 1.67
C THR A 532 34.15 52.70 2.12
N PRO A 533 33.24 53.69 2.29
CA PRO A 533 31.84 53.41 2.61
C PRO A 533 31.16 52.55 1.54
N LYS A 534 31.52 52.73 0.26
CA LYS A 534 31.02 51.92 -0.86
C LYS A 534 31.47 50.46 -0.77
N GLU A 535 32.74 50.20 -0.45
CA GLU A 535 33.22 48.82 -0.21
C GLU A 535 32.56 48.19 1.01
N SER A 536 32.38 48.96 2.09
CA SER A 536 31.67 48.52 3.29
C SER A 536 30.24 48.09 2.97
N ALA A 537 29.50 48.92 2.23
CA ALA A 537 28.14 48.63 1.80
C ALA A 537 28.09 47.37 0.92
N ARG A 538 29.03 47.22 -0.01
CA ARG A 538 29.13 46.02 -0.86
C ARG A 538 29.33 44.74 -0.04
N ILE A 539 30.29 44.72 0.90
CA ILE A 539 30.53 43.54 1.76
C ILE A 539 29.27 43.18 2.55
N ILE A 540 28.58 44.19 3.07
CA ILE A 540 27.33 44.01 3.81
C ILE A 540 26.22 43.50 2.90
N ILE A 541 26.03 44.04 1.69
CA ILE A 541 24.97 43.58 0.77
C ILE A 541 25.25 42.16 0.27
N ASP A 542 26.52 41.84 -0.03
CA ASP A 542 26.94 40.57 -0.60
C ASP A 542 26.69 39.37 0.33
N HIS A 543 26.46 39.56 1.64
CA HIS A 543 26.10 38.43 2.53
C HIS A 543 24.83 37.72 2.07
N VAL A 544 23.89 38.42 1.41
CA VAL A 544 22.67 37.81 0.90
C VAL A 544 23.00 36.81 -0.22
N ILE A 545 23.77 37.23 -1.22
CA ILE A 545 24.16 36.38 -2.36
C ILE A 545 25.06 35.23 -1.87
N ASN A 546 26.03 35.53 -1.02
CA ASN A 546 26.90 34.53 -0.38
C ASN A 546 26.07 33.49 0.40
N GLY A 547 25.05 33.94 1.12
CA GLY A 547 24.14 33.06 1.86
C GLY A 547 23.33 32.15 0.93
N ILE A 548 22.82 32.69 -0.18
CA ILE A 548 22.10 31.90 -1.19
C ILE A 548 23.01 30.82 -1.80
N GLU A 549 24.24 31.17 -2.16
CA GLU A 549 25.22 30.22 -2.71
C GLU A 549 25.56 29.11 -1.71
N LEU A 550 25.78 29.47 -0.44
CA LEU A 550 26.08 28.52 0.62
C LEU A 550 24.88 27.61 0.92
N ALA A 551 23.67 28.16 0.91
CA ALA A 551 22.44 27.40 1.08
C ALA A 551 22.24 26.37 -0.03
N ARG A 552 22.43 26.78 -1.30
CA ARG A 552 22.35 25.87 -2.46
C ARG A 552 23.41 24.78 -2.40
N LYS A 553 24.65 25.12 -2.05
CA LYS A 553 25.75 24.16 -1.89
C LYS A 553 25.45 23.10 -0.82
N ASN A 554 24.66 23.45 0.19
CA ASN A 554 24.22 22.54 1.26
C ASN A 554 22.82 21.95 1.02
N ASN A 555 22.26 22.09 -0.19
CA ASN A 555 20.95 21.55 -0.57
C ASN A 555 19.78 22.02 0.33
N LEU A 556 19.86 23.24 0.86
CA LEU A 556 18.72 23.82 1.59
C LEU A 556 17.52 24.00 0.64
N PRO A 557 16.28 23.73 1.10
CA PRO A 557 15.10 23.94 0.27
C PRO A 557 14.93 25.40 -0.13
N ASP A 558 14.44 25.67 -1.35
CA ASP A 558 14.25 27.03 -1.86
C ASP A 558 13.41 27.90 -0.92
N ARG A 559 12.43 27.31 -0.23
CA ARG A 559 11.60 28.01 0.76
C ARG A 559 12.38 28.58 1.94
N ILE A 560 13.54 27.99 2.29
CA ILE A 560 14.47 28.53 3.29
C ILE A 560 15.38 29.58 2.65
N ILE A 561 15.84 29.35 1.43
CA ILE A 561 16.63 30.32 0.65
C ILE A 561 15.85 31.63 0.42
N ASP A 562 14.53 31.54 0.35
CA ASP A 562 13.64 32.70 0.23
C ASP A 562 13.73 33.64 1.44
N PHE A 563 13.98 33.13 2.64
CA PHE A 563 14.24 33.97 3.81
C PHE A 563 15.58 34.71 3.67
N ILE A 564 16.63 34.02 3.22
CA ILE A 564 17.95 34.63 2.98
C ILE A 564 17.83 35.76 1.96
N ARG A 565 17.17 35.54 0.82
CA ARG A 565 17.12 36.55 -0.25
C ARG A 565 16.21 37.77 0.04
N SER A 566 15.23 37.63 0.94
CA SER A 566 14.18 38.65 1.12
C SER A 566 14.17 39.34 2.48
N HIS A 567 14.94 38.88 3.48
CA HIS A 567 14.84 39.41 4.85
C HIS A 567 15.19 40.90 4.99
N HIS A 568 15.99 41.46 4.07
CA HIS A 568 16.23 42.91 4.01
C HIS A 568 15.38 43.66 2.99
N GLY A 569 14.58 42.96 2.18
CA GLY A 569 13.83 43.54 1.08
C GLY A 569 14.70 44.43 0.18
N THR A 570 14.27 45.67 0.00
CA THR A 570 15.02 46.68 -0.76
C THR A 570 15.51 47.81 0.15
N THR A 571 15.84 47.52 1.40
CA THR A 571 16.30 48.54 2.35
C THR A 571 17.68 49.10 1.99
N PHE A 572 18.05 50.22 2.61
CA PHE A 572 19.36 50.82 2.46
C PHE A 572 20.30 50.39 3.58
N VAL A 573 21.57 50.19 3.23
CA VAL A 573 22.69 50.21 4.18
C VAL A 573 22.95 51.67 4.56
N TYR A 574 22.03 52.24 5.34
CA TYR A 574 21.85 53.68 5.50
C TYR A 574 23.05 54.40 6.11
N TYR A 575 23.75 53.78 7.06
CA TYR A 575 24.93 54.37 7.71
C TYR A 575 26.04 54.68 6.70
N PHE A 576 26.40 53.70 5.86
CA PHE A 576 27.45 53.88 4.85
C PHE A 576 27.01 54.77 3.68
N TYR A 577 25.73 54.75 3.32
CA TYR A 577 25.18 55.71 2.37
C TYR A 577 25.36 57.17 2.86
N LYS A 578 25.05 57.44 4.12
CA LYS A 578 25.25 58.77 4.73
C LYS A 578 26.72 59.15 4.79
N LYS A 579 27.59 58.24 5.21
CA LYS A 579 29.04 58.45 5.24
C LYS A 579 29.60 58.75 3.84
N GLN A 580 29.11 58.09 2.79
CA GLN A 580 29.49 58.41 1.41
C GLN A 580 29.00 59.80 0.98
N LYS A 581 27.76 60.16 1.34
CA LYS A 581 27.17 61.46 0.99
C LYS A 581 27.86 62.64 1.66
N GLU A 582 28.56 62.40 2.77
CA GLU A 582 29.43 63.41 3.41
C GLU A 582 30.75 63.61 2.66
N LEU A 583 31.17 62.63 1.85
CA LEU A 583 32.39 62.68 1.02
C LEU A 583 32.10 63.20 -0.40
N GLU A 584 30.95 62.83 -0.97
CA GLU A 584 30.53 63.15 -2.34
C GLU A 584 29.07 63.61 -2.37
N GLU A 585 28.76 64.71 -3.09
CA GLU A 585 27.37 65.23 -3.16
C GLU A 585 26.43 64.33 -3.99
N GLU A 586 26.94 63.74 -5.08
CA GLU A 586 26.20 62.82 -5.94
C GLU A 586 26.61 61.37 -5.66
N VAL A 587 25.75 60.65 -4.93
CA VAL A 587 25.94 59.23 -4.61
C VAL A 587 24.88 58.41 -5.32
N ASN A 588 25.29 57.36 -6.04
CA ASN A 588 24.37 56.39 -6.61
C ASN A 588 23.69 55.57 -5.49
N GLU A 589 22.39 55.77 -5.30
CA GLU A 589 21.61 55.08 -4.26
C GLU A 589 21.61 53.55 -4.41
N GLU A 590 21.64 53.04 -5.64
CA GLU A 590 21.60 51.60 -5.91
C GLU A 590 22.82 50.85 -5.37
N ASP A 591 23.97 51.53 -5.23
CA ASP A 591 25.19 50.93 -4.67
C ASP A 591 25.05 50.60 -3.16
N PHE A 592 24.05 51.18 -2.50
CA PHE A 592 23.81 51.04 -1.05
C PHE A 592 22.47 50.37 -0.72
N ARG A 593 21.76 49.88 -1.74
CA ARG A 593 20.44 49.27 -1.60
C ARG A 593 20.53 47.76 -1.76
N TYR A 594 19.83 47.01 -0.90
CA TYR A 594 19.69 45.57 -1.11
C TYR A 594 18.89 45.31 -2.40
N PRO A 595 19.29 44.33 -3.22
CA PRO A 595 18.66 44.07 -4.51
C PRO A 595 17.24 43.48 -4.40
N GLY A 596 16.81 43.09 -3.21
CA GLY A 596 15.56 42.37 -2.99
C GLY A 596 15.65 40.88 -3.35
N PRO A 597 14.49 40.21 -3.50
CA PRO A 597 13.14 40.77 -3.61
C PRO A 597 12.55 41.26 -2.27
N LEU A 598 11.45 42.03 -2.35
CA LEU A 598 10.61 42.32 -1.18
C LEU A 598 10.06 41.02 -0.57
N PRO A 599 9.82 40.97 0.76
CA PRO A 599 9.01 39.94 1.38
C PRO A 599 7.70 39.72 0.63
N PHE A 600 7.36 38.45 0.40
CA PHE A 600 6.21 38.05 -0.44
C PHE A 600 5.27 37.07 0.28
N SER A 601 5.57 36.72 1.53
CA SER A 601 4.71 35.92 2.40
C SER A 601 4.65 36.52 3.80
N LYS A 602 3.64 36.13 4.59
CA LYS A 602 3.57 36.51 6.01
C LYS A 602 4.86 36.12 6.74
N GLU A 603 5.37 34.93 6.47
CA GLU A 603 6.56 34.39 7.12
C GLU A 603 7.83 35.19 6.82
N THR A 604 8.06 35.57 5.56
CA THR A 604 9.23 36.38 5.18
C THR A 604 9.12 37.81 5.70
N ALA A 605 7.90 38.38 5.76
CA ALA A 605 7.66 39.68 6.39
C ALA A 605 7.90 39.65 7.90
N ILE A 606 7.47 38.58 8.59
CA ILE A 606 7.75 38.37 10.03
C ILE A 606 9.25 38.33 10.28
N LEU A 607 10.02 37.60 9.46
CA LEU A 607 11.47 37.57 9.59
C LEU A 607 12.08 38.97 9.46
N MET A 608 11.73 39.72 8.41
CA MET A 608 12.24 41.08 8.20
C MET A 608 11.94 42.00 9.39
N MET A 609 10.74 41.92 9.96
CA MET A 609 10.40 42.71 11.14
C MET A 609 11.19 42.25 12.37
N ALA A 610 11.31 40.94 12.60
CA ALA A 610 12.02 40.38 13.74
C ALA A 610 13.52 40.69 13.72
N ASP A 611 14.17 40.51 12.57
CA ASP A 611 15.57 40.83 12.33
C ASP A 611 15.85 42.30 12.64
N SER A 612 15.10 43.21 12.01
CA SER A 612 15.28 44.65 12.21
C SER A 612 15.04 45.08 13.65
N VAL A 613 14.05 44.50 14.34
CA VAL A 613 13.74 44.82 15.74
C VAL A 613 14.82 44.30 16.68
N GLU A 614 15.30 43.06 16.50
CA GLU A 614 16.38 42.49 17.31
C GLU A 614 17.69 43.24 17.10
N ALA A 615 18.10 43.43 15.85
CA ALA A 615 19.38 44.04 15.52
C ALA A 615 19.45 45.48 16.05
N ALA A 616 18.38 46.24 15.87
CA ALA A 616 18.34 47.60 16.35
C ALA A 616 18.19 47.68 17.89
N SER A 617 17.57 46.70 18.56
CA SER A 617 17.36 46.78 20.01
C SER A 617 18.69 46.75 20.77
N LYS A 618 19.73 46.14 20.21
CA LYS A 618 21.09 46.13 20.76
C LYS A 618 21.68 47.53 20.98
N SER A 619 21.16 48.54 20.30
CA SER A 619 21.58 49.94 20.46
C SER A 619 20.87 50.69 21.59
N LEU A 620 19.84 50.10 22.21
CA LEU A 620 19.09 50.73 23.29
C LEU A 620 19.95 50.83 24.57
N LYS A 621 20.11 52.05 25.07
CA LYS A 621 20.70 52.32 26.39
C LYS A 621 19.56 52.46 27.39
N ASP A 622 19.65 51.73 28.51
CA ASP A 622 18.70 51.75 29.63
C ASP A 622 17.21 51.64 29.18
N PRO A 623 16.82 50.52 28.55
CA PRO A 623 15.48 50.38 27.97
C PRO A 623 14.39 50.40 29.04
N THR A 624 13.30 51.13 28.79
CA THR A 624 12.05 51.10 29.57
C THR A 624 10.90 50.59 28.69
N PHE A 625 9.74 50.27 29.28
CA PHE A 625 8.56 49.84 28.52
C PHE A 625 8.16 50.86 27.44
N SER A 626 8.08 52.14 27.78
CA SER A 626 7.72 53.21 26.86
C SER A 626 8.75 53.37 25.73
N ILE A 627 10.03 53.15 26.03
CA ILE A 627 11.10 53.19 25.01
C ILE A 627 10.94 52.01 24.06
N ILE A 628 10.77 50.78 24.56
CA ILE A 628 10.57 49.60 23.71
C ILE A 628 9.31 49.73 22.85
N ASP A 629 8.22 50.24 23.42
CA ASP A 629 6.94 50.44 22.72
C ASP A 629 7.12 51.37 21.51
N ALA A 630 7.63 52.59 21.75
CA ALA A 630 7.89 53.57 20.69
C ALA A 630 8.94 53.07 19.68
N PHE A 631 9.92 52.31 20.16
CA PHE A 631 11.01 51.77 19.34
C PHE A 631 10.52 50.74 18.32
N VAL A 632 9.76 49.73 18.77
CA VAL A 632 9.18 48.71 17.89
C VAL A 632 8.24 49.35 16.87
N ASP A 633 7.41 50.30 17.32
CA ASP A 633 6.49 51.01 16.42
C ASP A 633 7.21 51.83 15.37
N LYS A 634 8.30 52.51 15.74
CA LYS A 634 9.11 53.30 14.80
C LYS A 634 9.70 52.43 13.70
N ILE A 635 10.30 51.28 14.04
CA ILE A 635 10.94 50.38 13.07
C ILE A 635 9.91 49.82 12.10
N ILE A 636 8.86 49.18 12.61
CA ILE A 636 7.87 48.50 11.78
C ILE A 636 7.09 49.51 10.94
N SER A 637 6.72 50.67 11.52
CA SER A 637 6.06 51.73 10.75
C SER A 637 6.98 52.33 9.68
N GLY A 638 8.29 52.35 9.91
CA GLY A 638 9.29 52.73 8.91
C GLY A 638 9.30 51.77 7.72
N GLN A 639 9.34 50.46 7.97
CA GLN A 639 9.28 49.43 6.92
C GLN A 639 7.96 49.49 6.13
N MET A 640 6.84 49.73 6.82
CA MET A 640 5.54 49.94 6.18
C MET A 640 5.54 51.17 5.26
N LYS A 641 6.02 52.33 5.74
CA LYS A 641 6.12 53.55 4.93
C LYS A 641 7.05 53.39 3.74
N ALA A 642 8.07 52.55 3.87
CA ALA A 642 8.99 52.18 2.79
C ALA A 642 8.44 51.09 1.86
N ASN A 643 7.14 50.76 1.95
CA ASN A 643 6.45 49.78 1.10
C ASN A 643 7.11 48.39 1.09
N GLN A 644 7.79 48.00 2.17
CA GLN A 644 8.52 46.73 2.20
C GLN A 644 7.60 45.51 2.23
N PHE A 645 6.35 45.67 2.67
CA PHE A 645 5.39 44.57 2.80
C PHE A 645 4.36 44.51 1.66
N VAL A 646 4.50 45.32 0.60
CA VAL A 646 3.47 45.44 -0.46
C VAL A 646 3.20 44.13 -1.19
N ASN A 647 4.20 43.24 -1.28
CA ASN A 647 4.05 41.94 -1.93
C ASN A 647 3.67 40.81 -0.96
N ALA A 648 3.66 41.06 0.35
CA ALA A 648 3.29 40.07 1.36
C ALA A 648 1.79 40.17 1.66
N ASP A 649 1.10 39.04 1.65
CA ASP A 649 -0.32 38.95 2.07
C ASP A 649 -0.44 39.01 3.60
N ILE A 650 0.05 40.10 4.21
CA ILE A 650 0.04 40.36 5.65
C ILE A 650 -0.87 41.55 5.95
N THR A 651 -1.86 41.34 6.81
CA THR A 651 -2.85 42.37 7.12
C THR A 651 -2.34 43.35 8.16
N PHE A 652 -2.89 44.57 8.16
CA PHE A 652 -2.59 45.56 9.21
C PHE A 652 -2.87 45.03 10.62
N LYS A 653 -3.96 44.27 10.78
CA LYS A 653 -4.29 43.61 12.06
C LYS A 653 -3.20 42.65 12.51
N GLU A 654 -2.65 41.85 11.60
CA GLU A 654 -1.57 40.92 11.92
C GLU A 654 -0.28 41.66 12.30
N ILE A 655 0.04 42.76 11.60
CA ILE A 655 1.20 43.61 11.95
C ILE A 655 1.06 44.18 13.38
N GLU A 656 -0.12 44.63 13.78
CA GLU A 656 -0.36 45.12 15.14
C GLU A 656 -0.21 44.02 16.21
N ILE A 657 -0.65 42.80 15.90
CA ILE A 657 -0.42 41.63 16.77
C ILE A 657 1.08 41.34 16.89
N ILE A 658 1.82 41.34 15.77
CA ILE A 658 3.27 41.10 15.74
C ILE A 658 4.01 42.16 16.58
N LYS A 659 3.70 43.45 16.41
CA LYS A 659 4.26 44.54 17.23
C LYS A 659 4.07 44.27 18.71
N LYS A 660 2.86 43.91 19.14
CA LYS A 660 2.56 43.58 20.54
C LYS A 660 3.43 42.43 21.07
N ILE A 661 3.57 41.36 20.29
CA ILE A 661 4.40 40.21 20.66
C ILE A 661 5.88 40.59 20.75
N PHE A 662 6.38 41.40 19.81
CA PHE A 662 7.77 41.85 19.84
C PHE A 662 8.05 42.73 21.06
N LYS A 663 7.16 43.68 21.36
CA LYS A 663 7.24 44.51 22.57
C LYS A 663 7.31 43.64 23.83
N GLN A 664 6.41 42.67 23.97
CA GLN A 664 6.38 41.75 25.10
C GLN A 664 7.66 40.90 25.21
N LYS A 665 8.15 40.36 24.08
CA LYS A 665 9.36 39.53 24.06
C LYS A 665 10.61 40.34 24.39
N LEU A 666 10.76 41.54 23.85
CA LEU A 666 11.87 42.43 24.18
C LEU A 666 11.85 42.84 25.66
N THR A 667 10.68 43.21 26.20
CA THR A 667 10.51 43.47 27.64
C THR A 667 11.06 42.31 28.49
N ASN A 668 10.74 41.06 28.11
CA ASN A 668 11.21 39.88 28.83
C ASN A 668 12.73 39.69 28.71
N ILE A 669 13.29 39.92 27.51
CA ILE A 669 14.73 39.84 27.24
C ILE A 669 15.51 40.86 28.08
N TYR A 670 14.99 42.08 28.23
CA TYR A 670 15.61 43.14 29.05
C TYR A 670 15.20 43.08 30.54
N HIS A 671 14.45 42.06 30.96
CA HIS A 671 14.01 41.86 32.35
C HIS A 671 13.30 43.08 32.99
N LEU A 672 12.53 43.82 32.19
CA LEU A 672 11.86 45.04 32.66
C LEU A 672 10.61 44.68 33.48
N ARG A 673 10.45 45.32 34.65
CA ARG A 673 9.25 45.20 35.49
C ARG A 673 8.23 46.25 35.08
N VAL A 674 6.96 45.84 34.92
CA VAL A 674 5.87 46.79 34.68
C VAL A 674 5.72 47.63 35.95
N GLU A 675 6.18 48.87 35.92
CA GLU A 675 5.89 49.83 36.97
C GLU A 675 4.41 50.22 36.84
N TYR A 676 3.64 49.96 37.89
CA TYR A 676 2.27 50.45 37.98
C TYR A 676 2.34 51.96 38.23
N PRO A 677 1.60 52.79 37.47
CA PRO A 677 1.49 54.22 37.75
C PRO A 677 0.91 54.43 39.15
N GLU A 678 1.42 55.42 39.90
CA GLU A 678 0.74 55.96 41.09
C GLU A 678 -0.56 56.68 40.72
#